data_AF-A0ABD3DNJ8-F1
#
_entry.id   AF-A0ABD3DNJ8-F1
#
_cell.length_a   1.000
_cell.length_b   1.000
_cell.length_c   1.000
_cell.angle_alpha   90.00
_cell.angle_beta   90.00
_cell.angle_gamma   90.00
#
_symmetry.space_group_name_H-M   'P 1'
#
loop_
_entity.id
_entity.type
_entity.pdbx_description
1 polymer ?
#
loop_
_entity_poly.entity_id
_entity_poly.type
_entity_poly.pdbx_seq_one_letter_code
_entity_poly.pdbx_strand_id
1 'polypeptide(L)'
;MSVEEAECQRAYELGTEAYMSSFDRSKPPEEAALREANEDAVQKSMATFSATAVGTGSVRQKYEKRLQSFLKKAFEDIKKDAFREAYLLCTNTIENMEKQLRMACHAPDANIDNALKVIDGLLSNYEATCHGPEKWRKAVLFLRQSLEGPLIDLIKKQIDQIRNEKNSIALKCRSMEDKNNLLNKQLEASEKYKSEYLKRYDDVINDKKKLADDYMLRITNLQKKCSTLEEKASNSSKTLDAARQESMDWKRKYELVLSKHKADEEQTSADVAMLRSKSSAAEARLAAAQEKAQSAQEEVEEWKRKYDIAVREAKSALEKAAAIQERSSYQTQSREAALRTEFSISLAEKEDEIKEKVTKLEQAEQRLTTLSLGLKAAESKLQNYDSETSLLKLKINELVEKVEHANSTARSFERKASHLEQEKIHLELTYQSQFTRFEEIQERCKAAENEAKRATELADTARSEAISAQKEKNDFQRLAIERLAQIERSERHIESLERERADLANEVEEHRVAEQEALIKVEMMEDRLQKREKEIDEALQSGSTFRKEYVEGLENLLNSERAAHAEANNRADALSLQLQNTQGKLDQLSQELTALRFSSEKTTLDGGNKLRTASHATKRGRTDDYEMGADSVQDTGVNNEKVTRGNKRSKSTTSPFKFNSPEDGGSVFRGGEQTNSQQTNAEDYTRFTVLKLKQELTNHNFGAEVLQLKNPNKKDILALYEKCVLKKV
;
A
#
# COMPACT_ATOMS: atom_id res chain seq x y z
N MET A 1 -91.90 81.49 -69.41
CA MET A 1 -91.51 80.07 -69.39
C MET A 1 -92.40 79.32 -70.37
N SER A 2 -91.83 78.66 -71.37
CA SER A 2 -92.61 77.79 -72.29
C SER A 2 -92.82 76.40 -71.66
N VAL A 3 -93.72 75.61 -72.24
CA VAL A 3 -93.91 74.20 -71.81
C VAL A 3 -92.62 73.39 -72.07
N GLU A 4 -91.96 73.59 -73.21
CA GLU A 4 -90.66 72.97 -73.52
C GLU A 4 -89.59 73.34 -72.47
N GLU A 5 -89.54 74.60 -72.03
CA GLU A 5 -88.59 75.07 -71.02
C GLU A 5 -88.87 74.50 -69.63
N ALA A 6 -90.13 74.42 -69.21
CA ALA A 6 -90.53 73.82 -67.93
C ALA A 6 -90.25 72.31 -67.89
N GLU A 7 -90.61 71.57 -68.95
CA GLU A 7 -90.38 70.13 -69.03
C GLU A 7 -88.89 69.79 -69.20
N CYS A 8 -88.10 70.59 -69.94
CA CYS A 8 -86.65 70.42 -70.01
C CYS A 8 -85.94 70.74 -68.68
N GLN A 9 -86.44 71.70 -67.89
CA GLN A 9 -85.95 71.97 -66.53
C GLN A 9 -86.24 70.78 -65.59
N ARG A 10 -87.46 70.22 -65.61
CA ARG A 10 -87.82 69.02 -64.83
C ARG A 10 -87.01 67.79 -65.27
N ALA A 11 -86.84 67.58 -66.57
CA ALA A 11 -86.04 66.50 -67.12
C ALA A 11 -84.56 66.61 -66.71
N TYR A 12 -84.01 67.83 -66.65
CA TYR A 12 -82.67 68.09 -66.13
C TYR A 12 -82.56 67.74 -64.64
N GLU A 13 -83.51 68.17 -63.81
CA GLU A 13 -83.55 67.86 -62.37
C GLU A 13 -83.60 66.35 -62.12
N LEU A 14 -84.57 65.65 -62.73
CA LEU A 14 -84.68 64.19 -62.66
C LEU A 14 -83.45 63.47 -63.23
N GLY A 15 -82.82 64.02 -64.28
CA GLY A 15 -81.56 63.51 -64.81
C GLY A 15 -80.41 63.64 -63.81
N THR A 16 -80.32 64.75 -63.07
CA THR A 16 -79.30 64.91 -62.02
C THR A 16 -79.55 63.99 -60.82
N GLU A 17 -80.80 63.81 -60.41
CA GLU A 17 -81.19 62.90 -59.32
C GLU A 17 -80.92 61.44 -59.69
N ALA A 18 -81.28 61.03 -60.91
CA ALA A 18 -81.01 59.70 -61.44
C ALA A 18 -79.51 59.38 -61.51
N TYR A 19 -78.64 60.35 -61.81
CA TYR A 19 -77.19 60.14 -61.71
C TYR A 19 -76.76 59.92 -60.26
N MET A 20 -77.11 60.84 -59.36
CA MET A 20 -76.64 60.83 -57.98
C MET A 20 -77.14 59.61 -57.17
N SER A 21 -78.28 59.05 -57.56
CA SER A 21 -78.86 57.84 -56.96
C SER A 21 -78.41 56.51 -57.60
N SER A 22 -77.97 56.52 -58.86
CA SER A 22 -77.54 55.29 -59.57
C SER A 22 -76.02 55.12 -59.68
N PHE A 23 -75.23 56.09 -59.22
CA PHE A 23 -73.78 55.96 -59.08
C PHE A 23 -73.41 54.98 -57.95
N ASP A 24 -72.80 53.85 -58.30
CA ASP A 24 -72.35 52.87 -57.32
C ASP A 24 -71.10 53.35 -56.56
N ARG A 25 -71.32 53.80 -55.32
CA ARG A 25 -70.27 54.22 -54.38
C ARG A 25 -69.62 53.05 -53.61
N SER A 26 -70.05 51.81 -53.83
CA SER A 26 -69.44 50.62 -53.20
C SER A 26 -68.24 50.07 -53.97
N LYS A 27 -68.08 50.48 -55.24
CA LYS A 27 -66.90 50.19 -56.07
C LYS A 27 -65.62 50.68 -55.38
N PRO A 28 -64.50 49.94 -55.46
CA PRO A 28 -63.24 50.38 -54.88
C PRO A 28 -62.80 51.72 -55.49
N PRO A 29 -62.11 52.59 -54.72
CA PRO A 29 -61.69 53.93 -55.14
C PRO A 29 -60.52 53.88 -56.14
N GLU A 30 -60.73 53.24 -57.27
CA GLU A 30 -59.76 52.99 -58.33
C GLU A 30 -60.28 53.55 -59.66
N GLU A 31 -59.40 54.17 -60.44
CA GLU A 31 -59.76 54.94 -61.66
C GLU A 31 -60.58 54.14 -62.68
N ALA A 32 -60.37 52.83 -62.79
CA ALA A 32 -61.15 51.96 -63.68
C ALA A 32 -62.56 51.68 -63.13
N ALA A 33 -62.68 51.28 -61.86
CA ALA A 33 -63.95 50.90 -61.23
C ALA A 33 -64.88 52.11 -61.02
N LEU A 34 -64.32 53.28 -60.69
CA LEU A 34 -65.09 54.53 -60.60
C LEU A 34 -65.56 55.01 -61.98
N ARG A 35 -64.79 54.77 -63.05
CA ARG A 35 -65.18 55.13 -64.42
C ARG A 35 -66.28 54.22 -64.95
N GLU A 36 -66.20 52.92 -64.70
CA GLU A 36 -67.27 51.95 -64.97
C GLU A 36 -68.60 52.40 -64.32
N ALA A 37 -68.58 52.68 -63.00
CA ALA A 37 -69.76 53.17 -62.27
C ALA A 37 -70.29 54.51 -62.82
N ASN A 38 -69.40 55.39 -63.28
CA ASN A 38 -69.77 56.64 -63.91
C ASN A 38 -70.45 56.45 -65.27
N GLU A 39 -69.93 55.58 -66.13
CA GLU A 39 -70.50 55.30 -67.46
C GLU A 39 -71.92 54.73 -67.32
N ASP A 40 -72.11 53.80 -66.37
CA ASP A 40 -73.39 53.22 -66.00
C ASP A 40 -74.40 54.27 -65.49
N ALA A 41 -73.97 55.17 -64.59
CA ALA A 41 -74.81 56.24 -64.03
C ALA A 41 -75.11 57.34 -65.04
N VAL A 42 -74.16 57.68 -65.93
CA VAL A 42 -74.37 58.60 -67.06
C VAL A 42 -75.41 58.04 -68.02
N GLN A 43 -75.36 56.74 -68.34
CA GLN A 43 -76.34 56.12 -69.24
C GLN A 43 -77.75 56.15 -68.64
N LYS A 44 -77.90 55.80 -67.36
CA LYS A 44 -79.19 55.88 -66.62
C LYS A 44 -79.73 57.32 -66.53
N SER A 45 -78.87 58.29 -66.24
CA SER A 45 -79.20 59.72 -66.22
C SER A 45 -79.67 60.24 -67.58
N MET A 46 -78.90 59.99 -68.64
CA MET A 46 -79.20 60.46 -69.99
C MET A 46 -80.46 59.80 -70.57
N ALA A 47 -80.74 58.55 -70.22
CA ALA A 47 -82.01 57.89 -70.56
C ALA A 47 -83.21 58.57 -69.85
N THR A 48 -83.09 58.83 -68.55
CA THR A 48 -84.12 59.52 -67.74
C THR A 48 -84.42 60.92 -68.27
N PHE A 49 -83.38 61.70 -68.60
CA PHE A 49 -83.50 62.99 -69.26
C PHE A 49 -84.19 62.85 -70.63
N SER A 50 -83.77 61.89 -71.45
CA SER A 50 -84.27 61.75 -72.82
C SER A 50 -85.74 61.32 -72.90
N ALA A 51 -86.21 60.54 -71.93
CA ALA A 51 -87.61 60.12 -71.80
C ALA A 51 -88.53 61.24 -71.30
N THR A 52 -88.01 62.21 -70.55
CA THR A 52 -88.79 63.30 -69.95
C THR A 52 -88.72 64.61 -70.75
N ALA A 53 -87.59 64.89 -71.40
CA ALA A 53 -87.39 66.13 -72.15
C ALA A 53 -88.27 66.17 -73.41
N VAL A 54 -89.11 67.21 -73.51
CA VAL A 54 -89.99 67.47 -74.65
C VAL A 54 -89.26 68.32 -75.71
N GLY A 55 -89.68 68.21 -76.97
CA GLY A 55 -89.17 69.03 -78.07
C GLY A 55 -87.85 68.54 -78.67
N THR A 56 -87.40 69.25 -79.70
CA THR A 56 -86.15 69.02 -80.46
C THR A 56 -85.35 70.32 -80.66
N GLY A 57 -85.77 71.42 -80.02
CA GLY A 57 -85.22 72.75 -80.23
C GLY A 57 -83.92 73.03 -79.49
N SER A 58 -83.46 74.28 -79.60
CA SER A 58 -82.28 74.80 -78.88
C SER A 58 -82.45 74.77 -77.36
N VAL A 59 -83.70 74.80 -76.86
CA VAL A 59 -84.02 74.68 -75.43
C VAL A 59 -83.60 73.31 -74.89
N ARG A 60 -84.02 72.21 -75.53
CA ARG A 60 -83.59 70.86 -75.16
C ARG A 60 -82.07 70.73 -75.18
N GLN A 61 -81.40 71.19 -76.25
CA GLN A 61 -79.93 71.12 -76.37
C GLN A 61 -79.20 71.92 -75.28
N LYS A 62 -79.73 73.08 -74.86
CA LYS A 62 -79.21 73.88 -73.74
C LYS A 62 -79.26 73.09 -72.44
N TYR A 63 -80.37 72.41 -72.18
CA TYR A 63 -80.55 71.59 -70.98
C TYR A 63 -79.74 70.29 -70.99
N GLU A 64 -79.62 69.64 -72.14
CA GLU A 64 -78.78 68.45 -72.31
C GLU A 64 -77.29 68.77 -72.07
N LYS A 65 -76.78 69.87 -72.65
CA LYS A 65 -75.42 70.35 -72.39
C LYS A 65 -75.21 70.70 -70.92
N ARG A 66 -76.20 71.32 -70.26
CA ARG A 66 -76.17 71.60 -68.81
C ARG A 66 -76.11 70.30 -67.99
N LEU A 67 -76.84 69.25 -68.38
CA LEU A 67 -76.75 67.92 -67.75
C LEU A 67 -75.35 67.32 -67.96
N GLN A 68 -74.87 67.20 -69.19
CA GLN A 68 -73.53 66.66 -69.49
C GLN A 68 -72.40 67.40 -68.74
N SER A 69 -72.51 68.73 -68.56
CA SER A 69 -71.59 69.52 -67.75
C SER A 69 -71.71 69.22 -66.25
N PHE A 70 -72.92 69.02 -65.72
CA PHE A 70 -73.15 68.59 -64.34
C PHE A 70 -72.55 67.20 -64.09
N LEU A 71 -72.83 66.22 -64.96
CA LEU A 71 -72.37 64.83 -64.82
C LEU A 71 -70.83 64.76 -64.75
N LYS A 72 -70.14 65.47 -65.65
CA LYS A 72 -68.67 65.57 -65.63
C LYS A 72 -68.12 66.18 -64.34
N LYS A 73 -68.77 67.23 -63.81
CA LYS A 73 -68.35 67.85 -62.55
C LYS A 73 -68.59 66.91 -61.37
N ALA A 74 -69.78 66.32 -61.29
CA ALA A 74 -70.16 65.41 -60.22
C ALA A 74 -69.23 64.18 -60.16
N PHE A 75 -68.83 63.62 -61.31
CA PHE A 75 -67.83 62.57 -61.36
C PHE A 75 -66.48 63.00 -60.80
N GLU A 76 -65.93 64.15 -61.25
CA GLU A 76 -64.65 64.64 -60.77
C GLU A 76 -64.66 64.95 -59.28
N ASP A 77 -65.78 65.43 -58.73
CA ASP A 77 -65.90 65.71 -57.30
C ASP A 77 -66.05 64.40 -56.48
N ILE A 78 -66.90 63.45 -56.91
CA ILE A 78 -67.00 62.10 -56.29
C ILE A 78 -65.64 61.38 -56.30
N LYS A 79 -64.91 61.43 -57.41
CA LYS A 79 -63.60 60.80 -57.57
C LYS A 79 -62.54 61.40 -56.64
N LYS A 80 -62.53 62.73 -56.47
CA LYS A 80 -61.63 63.41 -55.51
C LYS A 80 -61.92 62.98 -54.08
N ASP A 81 -63.20 62.92 -53.70
CA ASP A 81 -63.59 62.49 -52.35
C ASP A 81 -63.19 61.01 -52.11
N ALA A 82 -63.50 60.12 -53.05
CA ALA A 82 -63.12 58.70 -52.98
C ALA A 82 -61.59 58.50 -52.89
N PHE A 83 -60.80 59.22 -53.70
CA PHE A 83 -59.33 59.14 -53.62
C PHE A 83 -58.77 59.77 -52.34
N ARG A 84 -59.40 60.81 -51.79
CA ARG A 84 -59.02 61.42 -50.50
C ARG A 84 -59.30 60.47 -49.33
N GLU A 85 -60.46 59.82 -49.32
CA GLU A 85 -60.82 58.82 -48.32
C GLU A 85 -59.88 57.61 -48.40
N ALA A 86 -59.58 57.13 -49.61
CA ALA A 86 -58.58 56.07 -49.85
C ALA A 86 -57.18 56.46 -49.34
N TYR A 87 -56.74 57.70 -49.58
CA TYR A 87 -55.47 58.21 -49.08
C TYR A 87 -55.41 58.23 -47.55
N LEU A 88 -56.47 58.68 -46.89
CA LEU A 88 -56.59 58.71 -45.43
C LEU A 88 -56.59 57.28 -44.86
N LEU A 89 -57.37 56.36 -45.43
CA LEU A 89 -57.39 54.95 -45.04
C LEU A 89 -55.99 54.31 -45.15
N CYS A 90 -55.29 54.52 -46.28
CA CYS A 90 -53.92 54.03 -46.45
C CYS A 90 -52.96 54.63 -45.42
N THR A 91 -53.13 55.90 -45.05
CA THR A 91 -52.27 56.58 -44.05
C THR A 91 -52.48 55.99 -42.66
N ASN A 92 -53.74 55.96 -42.19
CA ASN A 92 -54.10 55.46 -40.87
C ASN A 92 -53.73 53.98 -40.70
N THR A 93 -53.86 53.17 -41.76
CA THR A 93 -53.47 51.75 -41.74
C THR A 93 -51.95 51.61 -41.62
N ILE A 94 -51.16 52.41 -42.34
CA ILE A 94 -49.69 52.38 -42.26
C ILE A 94 -49.19 52.84 -40.87
N GLU A 95 -49.77 53.89 -40.29
CA GLU A 95 -49.43 54.33 -38.92
C GLU A 95 -49.72 53.23 -37.87
N ASN A 96 -50.80 52.47 -38.06
CA ASN A 96 -51.12 51.30 -37.24
C ASN A 96 -50.13 50.14 -37.47
N MET A 97 -49.75 49.87 -38.72
CA MET A 97 -48.72 48.87 -39.07
C MET A 97 -47.37 49.23 -38.44
N GLU A 98 -46.99 50.51 -38.41
CA GLU A 98 -45.81 51.00 -37.71
C GLU A 98 -45.88 50.80 -36.18
N LYS A 99 -47.02 51.10 -35.54
CA LYS A 99 -47.22 50.83 -34.09
C LYS A 99 -47.05 49.33 -33.81
N GLN A 100 -47.66 48.47 -34.62
CA GLN A 100 -47.62 47.01 -34.45
C GLN A 100 -46.21 46.43 -34.67
N LEU A 101 -45.52 46.80 -35.75
CA LEU A 101 -44.13 46.37 -35.97
C LEU A 101 -43.20 46.87 -34.85
N ARG A 102 -43.36 48.12 -34.41
CA ARG A 102 -42.54 48.68 -33.33
C ARG A 102 -42.72 47.90 -32.04
N MET A 103 -43.95 47.52 -31.67
CA MET A 103 -44.22 46.64 -30.53
C MET A 103 -43.56 45.26 -30.69
N ALA A 104 -43.66 44.64 -31.87
CA ALA A 104 -43.02 43.34 -32.15
C ALA A 104 -41.49 43.39 -32.00
N CYS A 105 -40.83 44.43 -32.52
CA CYS A 105 -39.37 44.58 -32.36
C CYS A 105 -38.91 44.92 -30.93
N HIS A 106 -39.79 45.46 -30.08
CA HIS A 106 -39.46 45.83 -28.70
C HIS A 106 -39.75 44.73 -27.67
N ALA A 107 -40.37 43.62 -28.07
CA ALA A 107 -40.65 42.48 -27.18
C ALA A 107 -39.38 41.95 -26.48
N PRO A 108 -39.48 41.40 -25.24
CA PRO A 108 -38.34 40.91 -24.48
C PRO A 108 -37.69 39.66 -25.09
N ASP A 109 -38.40 38.99 -25.99
CA ASP A 109 -38.07 37.80 -26.77
C ASP A 109 -38.13 38.07 -28.29
N ALA A 110 -38.10 39.36 -28.70
CA ALA A 110 -38.13 39.77 -30.09
C ALA A 110 -37.01 39.11 -30.92
N ASN A 111 -37.39 38.57 -32.08
CA ASN A 111 -36.45 38.06 -33.07
C ASN A 111 -36.87 38.48 -34.49
N ILE A 112 -35.91 38.42 -35.41
CA ILE A 112 -36.05 38.93 -36.78
C ILE A 112 -37.13 38.16 -37.56
N ASP A 113 -37.20 36.83 -37.38
CA ASP A 113 -38.19 35.96 -38.03
C ASP A 113 -39.63 36.31 -37.60
N ASN A 114 -39.86 36.50 -36.30
CA ASN A 114 -41.15 36.98 -35.77
C ASN A 114 -41.50 38.38 -36.29
N ALA A 115 -40.53 39.30 -36.36
CA ALA A 115 -40.76 40.65 -36.88
C ALA A 115 -41.07 40.66 -38.39
N LEU A 116 -40.43 39.80 -39.17
CA LEU A 116 -40.72 39.62 -40.60
C LEU A 116 -42.10 39.00 -40.82
N LYS A 117 -42.51 38.00 -40.01
CA LYS A 117 -43.87 37.43 -40.03
C LYS A 117 -44.95 38.46 -39.68
N VAL A 118 -44.65 39.38 -38.77
CA VAL A 118 -45.54 40.52 -38.48
C VAL A 118 -45.66 41.44 -39.69
N ILE A 119 -44.55 41.78 -40.38
CA ILE A 119 -44.60 42.59 -41.61
C ILE A 119 -45.41 41.89 -42.72
N ASP A 120 -45.21 40.59 -42.93
CA ASP A 120 -45.89 39.79 -43.94
C ASP A 120 -47.43 39.78 -43.72
N GLY A 121 -47.87 39.53 -42.49
CA GLY A 121 -49.29 39.61 -42.12
C GLY A 121 -49.88 41.03 -42.20
N LEU A 122 -49.11 42.05 -41.82
CA LEU A 122 -49.52 43.45 -41.94
C LEU A 122 -49.67 43.90 -43.40
N LEU A 123 -48.74 43.49 -44.28
CA LEU A 123 -48.81 43.76 -45.72
C LEU A 123 -49.97 43.01 -46.38
N SER A 124 -50.17 41.73 -46.05
CA SER A 124 -51.30 40.93 -46.55
C SER A 124 -52.65 41.57 -46.21
N ASN A 125 -52.80 42.09 -44.98
CA ASN A 125 -53.99 42.81 -44.55
C ASN A 125 -54.14 44.17 -45.27
N TYR A 126 -53.06 44.94 -45.41
CA TYR A 126 -53.06 46.20 -46.16
C TYR A 126 -53.40 46.00 -47.64
N GLU A 127 -52.91 44.93 -48.26
CA GLU A 127 -53.25 44.56 -49.63
C GLU A 127 -54.75 44.25 -49.79
N ALA A 128 -55.36 43.56 -48.82
CA ALA A 128 -56.78 43.21 -48.83
C ALA A 128 -57.73 44.37 -48.49
N THR A 129 -57.29 45.36 -47.70
CA THR A 129 -58.17 46.42 -47.15
C THR A 129 -57.98 47.81 -47.76
N CYS A 130 -56.80 48.12 -48.29
CA CYS A 130 -56.50 49.45 -48.82
C CYS A 130 -56.58 49.50 -50.36
N HIS A 131 -56.98 50.64 -50.90
CA HIS A 131 -57.20 50.87 -52.33
C HIS A 131 -56.72 52.27 -52.75
N GLY A 132 -56.81 52.58 -54.04
CA GLY A 132 -56.54 53.91 -54.58
C GLY A 132 -55.08 54.21 -54.96
N PRO A 133 -54.83 55.37 -55.60
CA PRO A 133 -53.63 55.59 -56.41
C PRO A 133 -52.31 55.60 -55.62
N GLU A 134 -52.33 55.94 -54.33
CA GLU A 134 -51.13 56.01 -53.48
C GLU A 134 -50.87 54.72 -52.67
N LYS A 135 -51.73 53.69 -52.79
CA LYS A 135 -51.68 52.42 -52.01
C LYS A 135 -50.25 51.84 -51.96
N TRP A 136 -49.69 51.54 -53.12
CA TRP A 136 -48.40 50.85 -53.23
C TRP A 136 -47.22 51.74 -52.84
N ARG A 137 -47.28 53.04 -53.12
CA ARG A 137 -46.24 54.00 -52.73
C ARG A 137 -46.11 54.09 -51.22
N LYS A 138 -47.24 54.12 -50.50
CA LYS A 138 -47.25 54.11 -49.01
C LYS A 138 -46.71 52.78 -48.44
N ALA A 139 -47.08 51.64 -49.00
CA ALA A 139 -46.54 50.34 -48.59
C ALA A 139 -45.01 50.23 -48.78
N VAL A 140 -44.47 50.73 -49.90
CA VAL A 140 -43.03 50.75 -50.18
C VAL A 140 -42.28 51.68 -49.23
N LEU A 141 -42.84 52.84 -48.89
CA LEU A 141 -42.27 53.75 -47.89
C LEU A 141 -42.23 53.10 -46.49
N PHE A 142 -43.33 52.50 -46.05
CA PHE A 142 -43.41 51.74 -44.80
C PHE A 142 -42.37 50.61 -44.73
N LEU A 143 -42.24 49.81 -45.79
CA LEU A 143 -41.25 48.73 -45.86
C LEU A 143 -39.82 49.26 -45.72
N ARG A 144 -39.51 50.36 -46.42
CA ARG A 144 -38.19 51.00 -46.32
C ARG A 144 -37.91 51.52 -44.90
N GLN A 145 -38.86 52.23 -44.29
CA GLN A 145 -38.71 52.77 -42.93
C GLN A 145 -38.64 51.66 -41.87
N SER A 146 -39.34 50.55 -42.09
CA SER A 146 -39.28 49.34 -41.26
C SER A 146 -37.88 48.71 -41.25
N LEU A 147 -37.24 48.64 -42.42
CA LEU A 147 -35.87 48.15 -42.60
C LEU A 147 -34.83 49.14 -42.04
N GLU A 148 -34.97 50.44 -42.32
CA GLU A 148 -34.02 51.48 -41.91
C GLU A 148 -34.08 51.82 -40.40
N GLY A 149 -35.12 51.39 -39.67
CA GLY A 149 -35.28 51.63 -38.23
C GLY A 149 -35.56 50.35 -37.39
N PRO A 150 -36.83 49.99 -37.11
CA PRO A 150 -37.17 48.95 -36.13
C PRO A 150 -36.51 47.58 -36.35
N LEU A 151 -36.30 47.15 -37.60
CA LEU A 151 -35.60 45.89 -37.89
C LEU A 151 -34.09 46.00 -37.68
N ILE A 152 -33.43 47.05 -38.18
CA ILE A 152 -31.98 47.18 -38.02
C ILE A 152 -31.58 47.40 -36.56
N ASP A 153 -32.41 48.05 -35.75
CA ASP A 153 -32.17 48.21 -34.31
C ASP A 153 -32.38 46.89 -33.53
N LEU A 154 -33.34 46.06 -33.93
CA LEU A 154 -33.48 44.70 -33.42
C LEU A 154 -32.25 43.83 -33.78
N ILE A 155 -31.75 43.94 -35.03
CA ILE A 155 -30.54 43.24 -35.48
C ILE A 155 -29.32 43.68 -34.65
N LYS A 156 -29.11 44.99 -34.43
CA LYS A 156 -28.03 45.50 -33.56
C LYS A 156 -28.12 44.93 -32.14
N LYS A 157 -29.31 44.99 -31.52
CA LYS A 157 -29.58 44.46 -30.17
C LYS A 157 -29.23 42.97 -30.06
N GLN A 158 -29.59 42.16 -31.06
CA GLN A 158 -29.21 40.73 -31.10
C GLN A 158 -27.70 40.52 -31.29
N ILE A 159 -27.04 41.30 -32.15
CA ILE A 159 -25.58 41.24 -32.35
C ILE A 159 -24.83 41.58 -31.05
N ASP A 160 -25.27 42.59 -30.31
CA ASP A 160 -24.64 42.97 -29.04
C ASP A 160 -24.95 41.96 -27.91
N GLN A 161 -26.13 41.34 -27.89
CA GLN A 161 -26.40 40.21 -27.01
C GLN A 161 -25.45 39.03 -27.30
N ILE A 162 -25.35 38.59 -28.55
CA ILE A 162 -24.46 37.50 -28.98
C ILE A 162 -22.99 37.83 -28.67
N ARG A 163 -22.58 39.10 -28.82
CA ARG A 163 -21.25 39.59 -28.43
C ARG A 163 -21.01 39.47 -26.92
N ASN A 164 -21.98 39.83 -26.10
CA ASN A 164 -21.89 39.72 -24.64
C ASN A 164 -21.86 38.26 -24.17
N GLU A 165 -22.68 37.39 -24.75
CA GLU A 165 -22.66 35.95 -24.52
C GLU A 165 -21.32 35.33 -24.91
N LYS A 166 -20.81 35.65 -26.10
CA LYS A 166 -19.46 35.25 -26.56
C LYS A 166 -18.36 35.69 -25.60
N ASN A 167 -18.41 36.93 -25.09
CA ASN A 167 -17.44 37.45 -24.13
C ASN A 167 -17.54 36.71 -22.78
N SER A 168 -18.75 36.42 -22.30
CA SER A 168 -18.99 35.63 -21.08
C SER A 168 -18.44 34.20 -21.22
N ILE A 169 -18.68 33.55 -22.36
CA ILE A 169 -18.12 32.22 -22.68
C ILE A 169 -16.59 32.29 -22.74
N ALA A 170 -16.00 33.29 -23.40
CA ALA A 170 -14.54 33.44 -23.47
C ALA A 170 -13.89 33.63 -22.09
N LEU A 171 -14.53 34.35 -21.17
CA LEU A 171 -14.08 34.48 -19.77
C LEU A 171 -14.20 33.15 -19.01
N LYS A 172 -15.30 32.39 -19.20
CA LYS A 172 -15.44 31.04 -18.64
C LYS A 172 -14.35 30.10 -19.15
N CYS A 173 -14.04 30.11 -20.45
CA CYS A 173 -12.98 29.29 -21.04
C CYS A 173 -11.61 29.60 -20.42
N ARG A 174 -11.23 30.88 -20.30
CA ARG A 174 -9.98 31.28 -19.62
C ARG A 174 -9.95 30.80 -18.16
N SER A 175 -11.04 30.96 -17.42
CA SER A 175 -11.12 30.48 -16.02
C SER A 175 -10.99 28.96 -15.90
N MET A 176 -11.46 28.18 -16.90
CA MET A 176 -11.24 26.73 -16.95
C MET A 176 -9.80 26.39 -17.32
N GLU A 177 -9.19 27.13 -18.25
CA GLU A 177 -7.79 26.99 -18.65
C GLU A 177 -6.83 27.29 -17.48
N ASP A 178 -7.06 28.36 -16.72
CA ASP A 178 -6.32 28.70 -15.50
C ASP A 178 -6.42 27.58 -14.43
N LYS A 179 -7.62 27.03 -14.23
CA LYS A 179 -7.85 25.90 -13.31
C LYS A 179 -7.12 24.63 -13.77
N ASN A 180 -7.16 24.33 -15.08
CA ASN A 180 -6.47 23.19 -15.65
C ASN A 180 -4.94 23.34 -15.54
N ASN A 181 -4.42 24.56 -15.75
CA ASN A 181 -3.01 24.90 -15.55
C ASN A 181 -2.57 24.77 -14.08
N LEU A 182 -3.45 25.05 -13.11
CA LEU A 182 -3.19 24.81 -11.70
C LEU A 182 -3.17 23.31 -11.37
N LEU A 183 -4.15 22.55 -11.87
CA LEU A 183 -4.22 21.09 -11.68
C LEU A 183 -3.01 20.38 -12.31
N ASN A 184 -2.58 20.77 -13.50
CA ASN A 184 -1.38 20.24 -14.14
C ASN A 184 -0.12 20.50 -13.30
N LYS A 185 0.05 21.71 -12.74
CA LYS A 185 1.17 22.01 -11.82
C LYS A 185 1.12 21.18 -10.54
N GLN A 186 -0.07 20.91 -10.01
CA GLN A 186 -0.26 20.04 -8.86
C GLN A 186 0.06 18.57 -9.18
N LEU A 187 -0.33 18.09 -10.37
CA LEU A 187 0.00 16.77 -10.89
C LEU A 187 1.53 16.62 -11.07
N GLU A 188 2.18 17.56 -11.77
CA GLU A 188 3.64 17.59 -11.91
C GLU A 188 4.37 17.55 -10.55
N ALA A 189 3.88 18.29 -9.55
CA ALA A 189 4.46 18.28 -8.21
C ALA A 189 4.29 16.92 -7.53
N SER A 190 3.11 16.28 -7.67
CA SER A 190 2.85 14.93 -7.18
C SER A 190 3.70 13.87 -7.89
N GLU A 191 3.95 14.00 -9.19
CA GLU A 191 4.79 13.10 -9.97
C GLU A 191 6.28 13.26 -9.63
N LYS A 192 6.75 14.50 -9.41
CA LYS A 192 8.10 14.78 -8.89
C LYS A 192 8.28 14.17 -7.50
N TYR A 193 7.32 14.35 -6.58
CA TYR A 193 7.34 13.74 -5.26
C TYR A 193 7.35 12.20 -5.32
N LYS A 194 6.51 11.59 -6.15
CA LYS A 194 6.49 10.13 -6.40
C LYS A 194 7.84 9.64 -6.94
N SER A 195 8.46 10.40 -7.85
CA SER A 195 9.76 10.05 -8.45
C SER A 195 10.91 10.16 -7.44
N GLU A 196 10.91 11.19 -6.59
CA GLU A 196 11.84 11.27 -5.45
C GLU A 196 11.64 10.11 -4.46
N TYR A 197 10.39 9.77 -4.15
CA TYR A 197 10.07 8.68 -3.22
C TYR A 197 10.56 7.34 -3.75
N LEU A 198 10.31 7.03 -5.02
CA LEU A 198 10.83 5.84 -5.70
C LEU A 198 12.36 5.82 -5.69
N LYS A 199 13.01 6.94 -6.04
CA LYS A 199 14.48 7.04 -5.99
C LYS A 199 15.03 6.75 -4.59
N ARG A 200 14.42 7.27 -3.52
CA ARG A 200 14.83 6.99 -2.13
C ARG A 200 14.71 5.50 -1.78
N TYR A 201 13.73 4.79 -2.35
CA TYR A 201 13.60 3.34 -2.20
C TYR A 201 14.69 2.60 -2.97
N ASP A 202 15.00 2.99 -4.21
CA ASP A 202 16.08 2.39 -5.00
C ASP A 202 17.45 2.63 -4.36
N ASP A 203 17.72 3.85 -3.85
CA ASP A 203 18.93 4.18 -3.10
C ASP A 203 19.08 3.28 -1.86
N VAL A 204 18.01 3.10 -1.07
CA VAL A 204 17.99 2.18 0.10
C VAL A 204 18.14 0.71 -0.30
N ILE A 205 17.59 0.27 -1.44
CA ILE A 205 17.80 -1.08 -1.97
C ILE A 205 19.26 -1.28 -2.39
N ASN A 206 19.88 -0.28 -3.00
CA ASN A 206 21.27 -0.32 -3.43
C ASN A 206 22.24 -0.29 -2.23
N ASP A 207 21.95 0.48 -1.19
CA ASP A 207 22.75 0.45 0.05
C ASP A 207 22.59 -0.87 0.83
N LYS A 208 21.40 -1.48 0.82
CA LYS A 208 21.20 -2.84 1.34
C LYS A 208 22.01 -3.90 0.57
N LYS A 209 22.14 -3.76 -0.76
CA LYS A 209 23.00 -4.64 -1.58
C LYS A 209 24.48 -4.47 -1.20
N LYS A 210 25.01 -3.24 -1.20
CA LYS A 210 26.39 -2.94 -0.78
C LYS A 210 26.69 -3.54 0.60
N LEU A 211 25.78 -3.35 1.56
CA LEU A 211 25.93 -3.88 2.92
C LEU A 211 25.93 -5.42 2.94
N ALA A 212 25.12 -6.07 2.11
CA ALA A 212 25.15 -7.53 1.96
C ALA A 212 26.47 -8.02 1.32
N ASP A 213 26.98 -7.30 0.31
CA ASP A 213 28.27 -7.59 -0.32
C ASP A 213 29.44 -7.41 0.68
N ASP A 214 29.43 -6.34 1.48
CA ASP A 214 30.38 -6.11 2.58
C ASP A 214 30.31 -7.22 3.64
N TYR A 215 29.10 -7.69 3.99
CA TYR A 215 28.93 -8.83 4.88
C TYR A 215 29.46 -10.14 4.25
N MET A 216 29.24 -10.40 2.96
CA MET A 216 29.80 -11.58 2.27
C MET A 216 31.33 -11.53 2.18
N LEU A 217 31.91 -10.35 1.90
CA LEU A 217 33.36 -10.12 1.95
C LEU A 217 33.91 -10.36 3.36
N ARG A 218 33.20 -9.90 4.40
CA ARG A 218 33.59 -10.13 5.80
C ARG A 218 33.45 -11.59 6.21
N ILE A 219 32.40 -12.29 5.79
CA ILE A 219 32.18 -13.73 6.03
C ILE A 219 33.29 -14.54 5.37
N THR A 220 33.58 -14.32 4.08
CA THR A 220 34.67 -15.05 3.39
C THR A 220 36.06 -14.72 3.93
N ASN A 221 36.28 -13.50 4.45
CA ASN A 221 37.50 -13.14 5.18
C ASN A 221 37.62 -13.88 6.52
N LEU A 222 36.51 -14.00 7.27
CA LEU A 222 36.44 -14.74 8.53
C LEU A 222 36.59 -16.24 8.32
N GLN A 223 35.93 -16.84 7.32
CA GLN A 223 36.10 -18.25 6.95
C GLN A 223 37.56 -18.58 6.64
N LYS A 224 38.23 -17.77 5.79
CA LYS A 224 39.67 -17.91 5.51
C LYS A 224 40.51 -17.82 6.80
N LYS A 225 40.19 -16.90 7.71
CA LYS A 225 40.86 -16.80 9.02
C LYS A 225 40.62 -18.04 9.88
N CYS A 226 39.40 -18.54 9.96
CA CYS A 226 39.06 -19.78 10.68
C CYS A 226 39.88 -20.95 10.16
N SER A 227 39.93 -21.19 8.84
CA SER A 227 40.77 -22.25 8.26
C SER A 227 42.27 -22.09 8.60
N THR A 228 42.82 -20.87 8.59
CA THR A 228 44.22 -20.65 9.03
C THR A 228 44.42 -20.80 10.55
N LEU A 229 43.37 -20.66 11.36
CA LEU A 229 43.41 -20.88 12.81
C LEU A 229 43.21 -22.36 13.15
N GLU A 230 42.39 -23.09 12.39
CA GLU A 230 42.23 -24.55 12.45
C GLU A 230 43.53 -25.25 12.03
N GLU A 231 44.18 -24.81 10.95
CA GLU A 231 45.51 -25.30 10.55
C GLU A 231 46.54 -25.04 11.66
N LYS A 232 46.58 -23.82 12.21
CA LYS A 232 47.46 -23.48 13.33
C LYS A 232 47.14 -24.29 14.59
N ALA A 233 45.87 -24.51 14.92
CA ALA A 233 45.45 -25.30 16.08
C ALA A 233 45.80 -26.79 15.90
N SER A 234 45.60 -27.35 14.71
CA SER A 234 46.05 -28.70 14.35
C SER A 234 47.55 -28.85 14.52
N ASN A 235 48.33 -27.87 14.04
CA ASN A 235 49.79 -27.89 14.18
C ASN A 235 50.24 -27.66 15.62
N SER A 236 49.59 -26.76 16.37
CA SER A 236 49.85 -26.55 17.80
C SER A 236 49.47 -27.77 18.65
N SER A 237 48.44 -28.55 18.29
CA SER A 237 48.14 -29.82 18.96
C SER A 237 49.26 -30.83 18.70
N LYS A 238 49.70 -31.00 17.44
CA LYS A 238 50.85 -31.88 17.13
C LYS A 238 52.10 -31.50 17.93
N THR A 239 52.36 -30.20 18.12
CA THR A 239 53.44 -29.71 18.98
C THR A 239 53.18 -29.96 20.47
N LEU A 240 51.95 -29.75 20.95
CA LEU A 240 51.54 -30.03 22.33
C LEU A 240 51.68 -31.53 22.67
N ASP A 241 51.29 -32.41 21.76
CA ASP A 241 51.31 -33.86 21.96
C ASP A 241 52.74 -34.41 21.87
N ALA A 242 53.60 -33.83 21.03
CA ALA A 242 55.05 -34.05 21.09
C ALA A 242 55.64 -33.57 22.43
N ALA A 243 55.30 -32.36 22.88
CA ALA A 243 55.76 -31.83 24.17
C ALA A 243 55.21 -32.61 25.37
N ARG A 244 54.00 -33.20 25.27
CA ARG A 244 53.44 -34.14 26.25
C ARG A 244 54.22 -35.44 26.28
N GLN A 245 54.62 -35.98 25.13
CA GLN A 245 55.47 -37.17 25.07
C GLN A 245 56.84 -36.91 25.71
N GLU A 246 57.47 -35.76 25.41
CA GLU A 246 58.70 -35.34 26.08
C GLU A 246 58.50 -35.09 27.58
N SER A 247 57.38 -34.48 27.98
CA SER A 247 57.02 -34.25 29.38
C SER A 247 56.81 -35.55 30.16
N MET A 248 56.13 -36.56 29.57
CA MET A 248 56.05 -37.90 30.17
C MET A 248 57.43 -38.56 30.27
N ASP A 249 58.29 -38.37 29.27
CA ASP A 249 59.66 -38.87 29.28
C ASP A 249 60.61 -38.13 30.24
N TRP A 250 60.26 -36.91 30.66
CA TRP A 250 60.89 -36.20 31.78
C TRP A 250 60.27 -36.60 33.12
N LYS A 251 58.95 -36.76 33.19
CA LYS A 251 58.23 -37.20 34.40
C LYS A 251 58.76 -38.55 34.89
N ARG A 252 58.97 -39.52 34.00
CA ARG A 252 59.57 -40.83 34.33
C ARG A 252 60.99 -40.72 34.91
N LYS A 253 61.83 -39.83 34.34
CA LYS A 253 63.16 -39.53 34.91
C LYS A 253 63.07 -38.83 36.27
N TYR A 254 62.03 -38.03 36.48
CA TYR A 254 61.80 -37.32 37.73
C TYR A 254 61.21 -38.23 38.80
N GLU A 255 60.34 -39.20 38.46
CA GLU A 255 59.82 -40.24 39.36
C GLU A 255 60.94 -41.17 39.85
N LEU A 256 61.93 -41.45 39.00
CA LEU A 256 63.21 -42.11 39.38
C LEU A 256 64.07 -41.28 40.37
N VAL A 257 63.84 -39.97 40.48
CA VAL A 257 64.51 -39.08 41.46
C VAL A 257 63.62 -38.83 42.69
N LEU A 258 62.31 -38.72 42.49
CA LEU A 258 61.32 -38.48 43.55
C LEU A 258 61.16 -39.71 44.44
N SER A 259 61.18 -40.93 43.88
CA SER A 259 61.28 -42.17 44.66
C SER A 259 62.52 -42.19 45.57
N LYS A 260 63.57 -41.45 45.23
CA LYS A 260 64.77 -41.26 46.06
C LYS A 260 64.55 -40.24 47.17
N HIS A 261 63.94 -39.09 46.85
CA HIS A 261 63.60 -38.03 47.81
C HIS A 261 62.51 -38.42 48.82
N LYS A 262 61.56 -39.27 48.43
CA LYS A 262 60.41 -39.61 49.28
C LYS A 262 60.83 -40.42 50.53
N ALA A 263 61.94 -41.14 50.44
CA ALA A 263 62.58 -41.80 51.58
C ALA A 263 63.19 -40.80 52.58
N ASP A 264 63.60 -39.60 52.12
CA ASP A 264 64.12 -38.53 52.97
C ASP A 264 62.99 -37.69 53.61
N GLU A 265 61.85 -37.56 52.92
CA GLU A 265 60.78 -36.62 53.28
C GLU A 265 59.83 -37.13 54.36
N GLU A 266 59.58 -38.46 54.42
CA GLU A 266 58.73 -39.08 55.46
C GLU A 266 59.30 -38.88 56.88
N GLN A 267 60.61 -38.66 57.00
CA GLN A 267 61.31 -38.28 58.24
C GLN A 267 60.89 -36.90 58.80
N THR A 268 60.29 -36.02 57.98
CA THR A 268 59.98 -34.61 58.33
C THR A 268 58.50 -34.33 58.61
N SER A 269 57.60 -35.21 58.16
CA SER A 269 56.14 -35.02 58.27
C SER A 269 55.63 -35.04 59.73
N ALA A 270 56.41 -35.59 60.66
CA ALA A 270 56.06 -35.68 62.07
C ALA A 270 55.95 -34.29 62.77
N ASP A 271 56.78 -33.33 62.39
CA ASP A 271 56.95 -32.08 63.15
C ASP A 271 55.82 -31.07 62.93
N VAL A 272 55.21 -31.07 61.73
CA VAL A 272 54.26 -30.03 61.30
C VAL A 272 52.90 -30.14 62.00
N ALA A 273 52.57 -31.29 62.59
CA ALA A 273 51.30 -31.54 63.27
C ALA A 273 51.06 -30.63 64.51
N MET A 274 52.12 -30.06 65.09
CA MET A 274 52.08 -29.42 66.42
C MET A 274 51.40 -28.04 66.47
N LEU A 275 51.31 -27.28 65.37
CA LEU A 275 51.11 -25.82 65.42
C LEU A 275 49.74 -25.29 64.98
N ARG A 276 48.75 -26.14 64.69
CA ARG A 276 47.49 -25.75 64.00
C ARG A 276 46.38 -25.14 64.88
N SER A 277 46.66 -24.73 66.12
CA SER A 277 45.65 -24.57 67.19
C SER A 277 45.20 -23.13 67.55
N LYS A 278 45.39 -22.12 66.69
CA LYS A 278 45.08 -20.70 67.01
C LYS A 278 44.30 -19.95 65.92
N SER A 279 42.98 -20.08 65.88
CA SER A 279 42.09 -19.20 65.11
C SER A 279 40.62 -19.27 65.57
N SER A 280 39.93 -18.12 65.62
CA SER A 280 38.47 -17.88 65.49
C SER A 280 37.90 -16.85 66.49
N ALA A 281 37.32 -15.74 65.99
CA ALA A 281 36.25 -14.96 66.64
C ALA A 281 35.72 -13.79 65.75
N ALA A 282 34.45 -13.40 66.00
CA ALA A 282 33.86 -12.07 65.79
C ALA A 282 33.35 -11.61 64.39
N GLU A 283 32.21 -12.17 63.95
CA GLU A 283 31.23 -11.48 63.08
C GLU A 283 29.84 -11.44 63.76
N ALA A 284 29.34 -10.24 64.14
CA ALA A 284 27.92 -10.01 64.46
C ALA A 284 27.57 -8.52 64.70
N ARG A 285 26.35 -8.11 64.28
CA ARG A 285 25.60 -6.86 64.60
C ARG A 285 26.02 -5.56 63.88
N LEU A 286 25.23 -5.15 62.87
CA LEU A 286 24.37 -3.95 62.96
C LEU A 286 23.36 -3.87 61.80
N ALA A 287 22.06 -3.73 62.10
CA ALA A 287 21.02 -3.41 61.10
C ALA A 287 19.77 -2.83 61.81
N ALA A 288 19.41 -1.58 61.52
CA ALA A 288 18.18 -0.93 62.02
C ALA A 288 17.86 0.40 61.28
N ALA A 289 16.61 0.84 61.40
CA ALA A 289 16.08 2.20 61.15
C ALA A 289 15.96 2.71 59.70
N GLN A 290 14.78 2.46 59.10
CA GLN A 290 14.12 3.31 58.09
C GLN A 290 12.84 3.89 58.73
N GLU A 291 12.42 5.13 58.42
CA GLU A 291 11.01 5.60 58.33
C GLU A 291 10.83 7.14 58.28
N LYS A 292 9.92 7.64 57.40
CA LYS A 292 8.91 8.73 57.57
C LYS A 292 8.60 9.50 56.26
N ALA A 293 7.33 9.86 56.04
CA ALA A 293 6.86 10.65 54.88
C ALA A 293 5.45 11.29 55.06
N GLN A 294 5.07 12.20 54.12
CA GLN A 294 3.71 12.71 53.73
C GLN A 294 2.90 13.68 54.63
N SER A 295 2.28 14.71 54.01
CA SER A 295 0.85 15.15 54.18
C SER A 295 0.41 16.29 53.20
N ALA A 296 -0.91 16.54 53.09
CA ALA A 296 -1.66 17.41 52.14
C ALA A 296 -1.75 18.93 52.55
N GLN A 297 -2.15 19.95 51.75
CA GLN A 297 -2.77 20.16 50.41
C GLN A 297 -4.26 20.67 50.42
N GLU A 298 -4.62 21.50 49.42
CA GLU A 298 -5.97 21.98 48.96
C GLU A 298 -6.60 23.23 49.64
N GLU A 299 -7.17 24.16 48.84
CA GLU A 299 -7.69 25.49 49.28
C GLU A 299 -8.76 26.12 48.32
N VAL A 300 -8.86 27.46 48.16
CA VAL A 300 -10.06 28.22 47.69
C VAL A 300 -10.12 28.61 46.19
N GLU A 301 -11.33 28.56 45.60
CA GLU A 301 -11.68 29.04 44.23
C GLU A 301 -12.83 30.09 44.20
N GLU A 302 -13.27 30.62 45.34
CA GLU A 302 -14.66 31.15 45.48
C GLU A 302 -14.96 32.59 44.97
N TRP A 303 -13.97 33.44 44.70
CA TRP A 303 -14.13 34.92 44.75
C TRP A 303 -14.89 35.63 43.60
N LYS A 304 -15.55 34.92 42.67
CA LYS A 304 -15.80 35.41 41.29
C LYS A 304 -17.23 35.87 40.90
N ARG A 305 -18.14 36.26 41.82
CA ARG A 305 -19.61 36.38 41.52
C ARG A 305 -20.39 37.66 41.95
N LYS A 306 -19.88 38.90 41.84
CA LYS A 306 -20.51 40.09 42.52
C LYS A 306 -20.82 41.39 41.73
N TYR A 307 -20.95 41.40 40.39
CA TYR A 307 -20.93 42.69 39.63
C TYR A 307 -22.24 43.25 39.01
N ASP A 308 -23.19 42.42 38.52
CA ASP A 308 -24.04 42.81 37.37
C ASP A 308 -25.44 43.45 37.64
N ILE A 309 -25.57 44.56 38.37
CA ILE A 309 -26.91 45.08 38.83
C ILE A 309 -27.34 46.51 38.38
N ALA A 310 -26.44 47.40 37.94
CA ALA A 310 -26.63 48.86 38.13
C ALA A 310 -27.27 49.75 37.01
N VAL A 311 -28.16 49.27 36.12
CA VAL A 311 -28.50 50.02 34.86
C VAL A 311 -30.01 50.03 34.50
N ARG A 312 -30.90 50.88 35.08
CA ARG A 312 -32.35 50.87 34.71
C ARG A 312 -33.33 52.07 34.93
N GLU A 313 -32.91 53.32 35.11
CA GLU A 313 -33.82 54.47 35.44
C GLU A 313 -33.43 55.78 34.67
N ALA A 314 -34.25 56.81 34.33
CA ALA A 314 -35.70 57.10 34.29
C ALA A 314 -35.99 58.32 33.33
N LYS A 315 -37.25 58.71 33.00
CA LYS A 315 -37.58 59.70 31.90
C LYS A 315 -39.04 60.29 31.86
N SER A 316 -39.25 61.62 31.84
CA SER A 316 -40.60 62.29 31.69
C SER A 316 -40.66 63.86 31.65
N ALA A 317 -41.54 64.53 30.81
CA ALA A 317 -42.28 65.86 31.02
C ALA A 317 -42.74 66.72 29.73
N LEU A 318 -43.98 67.35 29.63
CA LEU A 318 -44.51 68.34 28.57
C LEU A 318 -46.02 68.96 28.75
N GLU A 319 -46.50 70.11 28.09
CA GLU A 319 -47.94 70.57 27.58
C GLU A 319 -48.84 71.90 27.99
N LYS A 320 -49.84 72.46 27.13
CA LYS A 320 -51.17 73.36 27.25
C LYS A 320 -51.31 74.97 26.95
N ALA A 321 -52.40 75.86 26.71
CA ALA A 321 -53.93 76.05 26.34
C ALA A 321 -54.52 77.57 25.95
N ALA A 322 -55.86 77.95 25.64
CA ALA A 322 -56.47 79.33 25.13
C ALA A 322 -58.07 79.80 25.24
N ALA A 323 -58.65 80.98 24.67
CA ALA A 323 -60.07 81.66 24.89
C ALA A 323 -60.81 82.71 23.82
N ILE A 324 -62.09 83.32 23.97
CA ILE A 324 -62.95 84.23 22.97
C ILE A 324 -64.33 85.08 23.37
N GLN A 325 -64.95 86.15 22.66
CA GLN A 325 -66.37 86.87 22.82
C GLN A 325 -66.93 88.11 21.85
N GLU A 326 -68.28 88.50 21.61
CA GLU A 326 -68.87 89.79 20.90
C GLU A 326 -70.50 90.20 20.75
N ARG A 327 -70.98 91.49 20.36
CA ARG A 327 -72.23 92.08 19.53
C ARG A 327 -73.64 92.82 19.99
N SER A 328 -74.32 93.79 19.19
CA SER A 328 -75.72 94.53 19.38
C SER A 328 -76.37 95.61 18.31
N SER A 329 -77.73 96.00 18.19
CA SER A 329 -78.41 97.17 17.34
C SER A 329 -80.01 97.58 17.38
N TYR A 330 -80.60 98.71 16.75
CA TYR A 330 -82.10 99.22 16.62
C TYR A 330 -82.43 100.46 15.57
N GLN A 331 -83.54 101.24 15.17
CA GLN A 331 -85.08 101.57 15.29
C GLN A 331 -85.77 102.55 14.14
N THR A 332 -87.11 103.04 14.06
CA THR A 332 -87.85 103.90 12.94
C THR A 332 -89.32 104.63 13.19
N GLN A 333 -89.94 105.60 12.36
CA GLN A 333 -91.31 106.37 12.49
C GLN A 333 -92.07 107.21 11.27
N SER A 334 -93.36 107.77 11.40
CA SER A 334 -94.30 108.79 10.65
C SER A 334 -95.14 108.50 9.31
N ARG A 335 -96.01 109.43 8.76
CA ARG A 335 -96.96 109.16 7.60
C ARG A 335 -97.39 110.20 6.48
N GLU A 336 -98.39 111.10 6.63
CA GLU A 336 -99.57 111.19 5.68
C GLU A 336 -99.93 112.51 4.87
N ALA A 337 -100.57 112.40 3.67
CA ALA A 337 -101.25 113.43 2.80
C ALA A 337 -102.00 112.82 1.54
N ALA A 338 -103.31 112.47 1.61
CA ALA A 338 -103.87 111.38 0.75
C ALA A 338 -104.71 111.61 -0.55
N LEU A 339 -105.72 112.50 -0.65
CA LEU A 339 -106.85 112.27 -1.61
C LEU A 339 -106.89 113.07 -2.95
N ARG A 340 -106.51 114.36 -3.04
CA ARG A 340 -106.62 115.10 -4.33
C ARG A 340 -105.63 114.63 -5.40
N THR A 341 -104.66 113.83 -4.96
CA THR A 341 -103.87 112.88 -5.71
C THR A 341 -104.72 112.03 -6.68
N GLU A 342 -105.88 111.49 -6.29
CA GLU A 342 -106.53 110.33 -6.93
C GLU A 342 -106.88 110.46 -8.44
N PHE A 343 -107.44 111.56 -8.94
CA PHE A 343 -107.73 111.68 -10.38
C PHE A 343 -106.51 112.12 -11.22
N SER A 344 -105.56 112.85 -10.61
CA SER A 344 -104.26 113.09 -11.25
C SER A 344 -103.42 111.82 -11.26
N ILE A 345 -103.58 110.97 -10.24
CA ILE A 345 -103.14 109.59 -10.22
C ILE A 345 -103.82 108.87 -11.36
N SER A 346 -105.15 108.83 -11.52
CA SER A 346 -105.74 107.91 -12.50
C SER A 346 -105.46 108.20 -14.00
N LEU A 347 -105.19 109.45 -14.38
CA LEU A 347 -104.62 109.72 -15.71
C LEU A 347 -103.13 109.32 -15.76
N ALA A 348 -102.37 109.63 -14.71
CA ALA A 348 -101.00 109.14 -14.56
C ALA A 348 -100.92 107.60 -14.43
N GLU A 349 -101.96 106.88 -13.99
CA GLU A 349 -102.02 105.42 -13.92
C GLU A 349 -102.13 104.81 -15.31
N LYS A 350 -102.66 105.55 -16.30
CA LYS A 350 -102.68 105.11 -17.70
C LYS A 350 -101.44 105.51 -18.46
N GLU A 351 -100.90 106.71 -18.19
CA GLU A 351 -99.57 107.11 -18.67
C GLU A 351 -98.46 106.21 -18.09
N ASP A 352 -98.55 105.89 -16.81
CA ASP A 352 -97.65 105.00 -16.08
C ASP A 352 -98.00 103.53 -16.28
N GLU A 353 -99.23 103.10 -16.59
CA GLU A 353 -99.45 101.74 -17.14
C GLU A 353 -98.68 101.60 -18.46
N ILE A 354 -98.67 102.63 -19.32
CA ILE A 354 -97.92 102.57 -20.59
C ILE A 354 -96.41 102.56 -20.30
N LYS A 355 -95.89 103.43 -19.42
CA LYS A 355 -94.46 103.37 -19.01
C LYS A 355 -94.11 102.08 -18.26
N GLU A 356 -95.02 101.51 -17.48
CA GLU A 356 -94.82 100.25 -16.76
C GLU A 356 -94.88 99.07 -17.73
N LYS A 357 -95.72 99.11 -18.77
CA LYS A 357 -95.73 98.13 -19.87
C LYS A 357 -94.45 98.23 -20.71
N VAL A 358 -93.98 99.44 -21.03
CA VAL A 358 -92.72 99.68 -21.74
C VAL A 358 -91.53 99.24 -20.91
N THR A 359 -91.42 99.66 -19.64
CA THR A 359 -90.32 99.21 -18.76
C THR A 359 -90.42 97.74 -18.37
N LYS A 360 -91.61 97.10 -18.38
CA LYS A 360 -91.76 95.63 -18.32
C LYS A 360 -91.27 94.96 -19.61
N LEU A 361 -91.40 95.61 -20.76
CA LEU A 361 -90.87 95.15 -22.04
C LEU A 361 -89.34 95.30 -22.08
N GLU A 362 -88.80 96.47 -21.71
CA GLU A 362 -87.36 96.69 -21.57
C GLU A 362 -86.75 95.78 -20.52
N GLN A 363 -87.43 95.53 -19.38
CA GLN A 363 -87.01 94.49 -18.43
C GLN A 363 -87.11 93.09 -19.01
N ALA A 364 -88.07 92.79 -19.88
CA ALA A 364 -88.14 91.49 -20.56
C ALA A 364 -86.97 91.32 -21.56
N GLU A 365 -86.61 92.36 -22.32
CA GLU A 365 -85.46 92.37 -23.22
C GLU A 365 -84.12 92.34 -22.47
N GLN A 366 -83.99 93.06 -21.34
CA GLN A 366 -82.84 92.98 -20.44
C GLN A 366 -82.72 91.59 -19.80
N ARG A 367 -83.84 90.96 -19.40
CA ARG A 367 -83.84 89.56 -18.93
C ARG A 367 -83.50 88.59 -20.04
N LEU A 368 -83.98 88.80 -21.27
CA LEU A 368 -83.73 87.93 -22.42
C LEU A 368 -82.27 88.04 -22.91
N THR A 369 -81.69 89.24 -22.93
CA THR A 369 -80.24 89.42 -23.16
C THR A 369 -79.39 88.86 -22.03
N THR A 370 -79.79 89.03 -20.77
CA THR A 370 -79.12 88.38 -19.61
C THR A 370 -79.18 86.85 -19.70
N LEU A 371 -80.33 86.28 -20.09
CA LEU A 371 -80.50 84.84 -20.31
C LEU A 371 -79.70 84.34 -21.52
N SER A 372 -79.61 85.11 -22.61
CA SER A 372 -78.81 84.78 -23.79
C SER A 372 -77.30 84.80 -23.50
N LEU A 373 -76.83 85.77 -22.72
CA LEU A 373 -75.46 85.80 -22.19
C LEU A 373 -75.21 84.65 -21.21
N GLY A 374 -76.18 84.34 -20.35
CA GLY A 374 -76.14 83.18 -19.45
C GLY A 374 -76.08 81.84 -20.19
N LEU A 375 -76.81 81.71 -21.30
CA LEU A 375 -76.80 80.53 -22.16
C LEU A 375 -75.42 80.36 -22.80
N LYS A 376 -74.85 81.40 -23.42
CA LYS A 376 -73.48 81.36 -23.96
C LYS A 376 -72.42 81.08 -22.90
N ALA A 377 -72.60 81.57 -21.68
CA ALA A 377 -71.73 81.28 -20.54
C ALA A 377 -71.90 79.85 -20.00
N ALA A 378 -73.03 79.18 -20.28
CA ALA A 378 -73.24 77.76 -19.99
C ALA A 378 -72.69 76.88 -21.13
N GLU A 379 -72.95 77.21 -22.39
CA GLU A 379 -72.44 76.51 -23.59
C GLU A 379 -70.90 76.45 -23.61
N SER A 380 -70.23 77.58 -23.34
CA SER A 380 -68.77 77.64 -23.27
C SER A 380 -68.19 76.83 -22.09
N LYS A 381 -68.87 76.78 -20.95
CA LYS A 381 -68.51 75.85 -19.86
C LYS A 381 -68.70 74.39 -20.27
N LEU A 382 -69.76 74.08 -21.00
CA LEU A 382 -70.06 72.72 -21.47
C LEU A 382 -69.01 72.25 -22.49
N GLN A 383 -68.59 73.11 -23.42
CA GLN A 383 -67.46 72.84 -24.32
C GLN A 383 -66.14 72.61 -23.56
N ASN A 384 -65.85 73.43 -22.53
CA ASN A 384 -64.68 73.21 -21.68
C ASN A 384 -64.75 71.84 -20.98
N TYR A 385 -65.88 71.49 -20.34
CA TYR A 385 -66.05 70.19 -19.68
C TYR A 385 -65.99 69.00 -20.64
N ASP A 386 -66.46 69.13 -21.89
CA ASP A 386 -66.36 68.06 -22.88
C ASP A 386 -64.91 67.90 -23.41
N SER A 387 -64.16 69.00 -23.48
CA SER A 387 -62.71 68.97 -23.76
C SER A 387 -61.91 68.34 -22.60
N GLU A 388 -62.24 68.67 -21.35
CA GLU A 388 -61.64 68.05 -20.15
C GLU A 388 -62.01 66.56 -20.06
N THR A 389 -63.26 66.21 -20.35
CA THR A 389 -63.74 64.81 -20.40
C THR A 389 -63.02 64.02 -21.49
N SER A 390 -62.77 64.63 -22.65
CA SER A 390 -62.00 64.02 -23.74
C SER A 390 -60.53 63.82 -23.36
N LEU A 391 -59.90 64.82 -22.72
CA LEU A 391 -58.55 64.74 -22.18
C LEU A 391 -58.43 63.64 -21.13
N LEU A 392 -59.40 63.53 -20.23
CA LEU A 392 -59.46 62.49 -19.18
C LEU A 392 -59.66 61.08 -19.77
N LYS A 393 -60.54 60.91 -20.77
CA LYS A 393 -60.68 59.63 -21.50
C LYS A 393 -59.37 59.20 -22.16
N LEU A 394 -58.66 60.14 -22.80
CA LEU A 394 -57.36 59.88 -23.41
C LEU A 394 -56.32 59.50 -22.35
N LYS A 395 -56.32 60.19 -21.20
CA LYS A 395 -55.48 59.87 -20.03
C LYS A 395 -55.76 58.49 -19.45
N ILE A 396 -57.02 58.09 -19.38
CA ILE A 396 -57.45 56.77 -18.89
C ILE A 396 -56.96 55.68 -19.86
N ASN A 397 -57.12 55.86 -21.16
CA ASN A 397 -56.63 54.90 -22.16
C ASN A 397 -55.09 54.79 -22.14
N GLU A 398 -54.38 55.91 -21.99
CA GLU A 398 -52.92 55.95 -21.80
C GLU A 398 -52.47 55.16 -20.56
N LEU A 399 -53.27 55.17 -19.49
CA LEU A 399 -53.01 54.39 -18.27
C LEU A 399 -53.37 52.90 -18.44
N VAL A 400 -54.43 52.58 -19.17
CA VAL A 400 -54.82 51.18 -19.48
C VAL A 400 -53.74 50.50 -20.33
N GLU A 401 -53.29 51.10 -21.43
CA GLU A 401 -52.19 50.53 -22.25
C GLU A 401 -50.92 50.28 -21.41
N LYS A 402 -50.60 51.19 -20.48
CA LYS A 402 -49.45 51.04 -19.56
C LYS A 402 -49.64 49.91 -18.55
N VAL A 403 -50.85 49.73 -18.00
CA VAL A 403 -51.16 48.64 -17.06
C VAL A 403 -51.13 47.29 -17.77
N GLU A 404 -51.65 47.19 -19.00
CA GLU A 404 -51.59 45.96 -19.81
C GLU A 404 -50.16 45.62 -20.23
N HIS A 405 -49.34 46.62 -20.59
CA HIS A 405 -47.92 46.44 -20.85
C HIS A 405 -47.15 45.99 -19.60
N ALA A 406 -47.43 46.58 -18.43
CA ALA A 406 -46.83 46.15 -17.16
C ALA A 406 -47.24 44.72 -16.77
N ASN A 407 -48.52 44.35 -16.97
CA ASN A 407 -49.07 43.04 -16.63
C ASN A 407 -48.54 41.92 -17.55
N SER A 408 -48.45 42.18 -18.86
CA SER A 408 -47.79 41.27 -19.81
C SER A 408 -46.30 41.11 -19.53
N THR A 409 -45.61 42.20 -19.16
CA THR A 409 -44.21 42.17 -18.69
C THR A 409 -44.05 41.33 -17.43
N ALA A 410 -44.91 41.52 -16.41
CA ALA A 410 -44.91 40.75 -15.17
C ALA A 410 -45.11 39.24 -15.43
N ARG A 411 -46.10 38.86 -16.24
CA ARG A 411 -46.33 37.47 -16.68
C ARG A 411 -45.14 36.89 -17.45
N SER A 412 -44.35 37.70 -18.15
CA SER A 412 -43.13 37.23 -18.81
C SER A 412 -42.01 36.91 -17.80
N PHE A 413 -41.90 37.66 -16.71
CA PHE A 413 -40.97 37.38 -15.61
C PHE A 413 -41.42 36.19 -14.76
N GLU A 414 -42.72 36.05 -14.52
CA GLU A 414 -43.32 34.91 -13.81
C GLU A 414 -43.02 33.58 -14.52
N ARG A 415 -43.17 33.51 -15.85
CA ARG A 415 -42.76 32.33 -16.64
C ARG A 415 -41.26 32.05 -16.55
N LYS A 416 -40.41 33.09 -16.59
CA LYS A 416 -38.95 32.94 -16.45
C LYS A 416 -38.58 32.42 -15.06
N ALA A 417 -39.21 32.91 -14.00
CA ALA A 417 -39.03 32.39 -12.64
C ALA A 417 -39.49 30.92 -12.53
N SER A 418 -40.64 30.57 -13.10
CA SER A 418 -41.13 29.18 -13.13
C SER A 418 -40.18 28.23 -13.89
N HIS A 419 -39.50 28.71 -14.92
CA HIS A 419 -38.53 27.90 -15.66
C HIS A 419 -37.21 27.72 -14.89
N LEU A 420 -36.71 28.78 -14.25
CA LEU A 420 -35.52 28.72 -13.39
C LEU A 420 -35.73 27.80 -12.16
N GLU A 421 -36.93 27.78 -11.59
CA GLU A 421 -37.25 26.84 -10.49
C GLU A 421 -37.31 25.39 -10.98
N GLN A 422 -37.79 25.13 -12.21
CA GLN A 422 -37.71 23.79 -12.83
C GLN A 422 -36.26 23.38 -13.11
N GLU A 423 -35.42 24.28 -13.63
CA GLU A 423 -33.99 24.02 -13.85
C GLU A 423 -33.27 23.72 -12.53
N LYS A 424 -33.52 24.50 -11.48
CA LYS A 424 -33.04 24.26 -10.12
C LYS A 424 -33.43 22.86 -9.61
N ILE A 425 -34.71 22.48 -9.68
CA ILE A 425 -35.18 21.15 -9.23
C ILE A 425 -34.49 20.04 -10.03
N HIS A 426 -34.31 20.21 -11.35
CA HIS A 426 -33.59 19.24 -12.17
C HIS A 426 -32.10 19.11 -11.78
N LEU A 427 -31.44 20.23 -11.48
CA LEU A 427 -30.06 20.25 -10.98
C LEU A 427 -29.96 19.61 -9.59
N GLU A 428 -30.87 19.91 -8.66
CA GLU A 428 -30.93 19.31 -7.32
C GLU A 428 -31.08 17.79 -7.38
N LEU A 429 -32.01 17.27 -8.19
CA LEU A 429 -32.18 15.83 -8.44
C LEU A 429 -30.93 15.20 -9.08
N THR A 430 -30.29 15.92 -10.01
CA THR A 430 -29.05 15.46 -10.66
C THR A 430 -27.91 15.37 -9.64
N TYR A 431 -27.76 16.37 -8.76
CA TYR A 431 -26.76 16.33 -7.69
C TYR A 431 -27.04 15.20 -6.69
N GLN A 432 -28.28 15.00 -6.25
CA GLN A 432 -28.66 13.87 -5.37
C GLN A 432 -28.30 12.52 -5.99
N SER A 433 -28.56 12.34 -7.29
CA SER A 433 -28.18 11.14 -8.03
C SER A 433 -26.66 10.92 -8.07
N GLN A 434 -25.86 11.98 -8.27
CA GLN A 434 -24.40 11.87 -8.21
C GLN A 434 -23.89 11.61 -6.78
N PHE A 435 -24.49 12.19 -5.73
CA PHE A 435 -24.12 11.92 -4.34
C PHE A 435 -24.35 10.44 -3.99
N THR A 436 -25.53 9.89 -4.29
CA THR A 436 -25.83 8.46 -4.10
C THR A 436 -24.81 7.57 -4.84
N ARG A 437 -24.42 7.97 -6.06
CA ARG A 437 -23.39 7.27 -6.84
C ARG A 437 -22.00 7.36 -6.22
N PHE A 438 -21.63 8.48 -5.59
CA PHE A 438 -20.36 8.61 -4.87
C PHE A 438 -20.36 7.76 -3.59
N GLU A 439 -21.48 7.69 -2.86
CA GLU A 439 -21.65 6.81 -1.70
C GLU A 439 -21.52 5.33 -2.10
N GLU A 440 -22.20 4.90 -3.18
CA GLU A 440 -22.02 3.55 -3.74
C GLU A 440 -20.56 3.22 -4.09
N ILE A 441 -19.84 4.16 -4.70
CA ILE A 441 -18.43 3.97 -5.05
C ILE A 441 -17.56 3.91 -3.78
N GLN A 442 -17.85 4.75 -2.78
CA GLN A 442 -17.14 4.75 -1.50
C GLN A 442 -17.31 3.43 -0.74
N GLU A 443 -18.53 2.87 -0.69
CA GLU A 443 -18.77 1.57 -0.07
C GLU A 443 -18.10 0.42 -0.84
N ARG A 444 -18.09 0.46 -2.18
CA ARG A 444 -17.33 -0.51 -2.99
C ARG A 444 -15.82 -0.42 -2.72
N CYS A 445 -15.28 0.78 -2.54
CA CYS A 445 -13.88 0.97 -2.14
C CYS A 445 -13.58 0.43 -0.74
N LYS A 446 -14.44 0.70 0.26
CA LYS A 446 -14.31 0.13 1.61
C LYS A 446 -14.37 -1.40 1.61
N ALA A 447 -15.28 -1.98 0.82
CA ALA A 447 -15.41 -3.43 0.67
C ALA A 447 -14.14 -4.05 0.07
N ALA A 448 -13.60 -3.45 -0.99
CA ALA A 448 -12.33 -3.87 -1.61
C ALA A 448 -11.12 -3.71 -0.67
N GLU A 449 -11.06 -2.64 0.12
CA GLU A 449 -10.02 -2.43 1.15
C GLU A 449 -10.08 -3.51 2.24
N ASN A 450 -11.30 -3.86 2.69
CA ASN A 450 -11.50 -4.90 3.70
C ASN A 450 -11.29 -6.33 3.17
N GLU A 451 -11.48 -6.56 1.87
CA GLU A 451 -11.05 -7.81 1.20
C GLU A 451 -9.52 -7.89 1.09
N ALA A 452 -8.87 -6.79 0.70
CA ALA A 452 -7.42 -6.71 0.63
C ALA A 452 -6.74 -6.95 1.99
N LYS A 453 -7.29 -6.39 3.08
CA LYS A 453 -6.83 -6.67 4.46
C LYS A 453 -6.93 -8.15 4.82
N ARG A 454 -8.08 -8.77 4.61
CA ARG A 454 -8.28 -10.22 4.86
C ARG A 454 -7.33 -11.08 4.01
N ALA A 455 -7.09 -10.70 2.75
CA ALA A 455 -6.11 -11.38 1.91
C ALA A 455 -4.66 -11.25 2.44
N THR A 456 -4.27 -10.09 2.98
CA THR A 456 -2.95 -9.93 3.63
C THR A 456 -2.84 -10.69 4.95
N GLU A 457 -3.89 -10.68 5.79
CA GLU A 457 -3.93 -11.41 7.06
C GLU A 457 -3.83 -12.94 6.84
N LEU A 458 -4.52 -13.47 5.83
CA LEU A 458 -4.39 -14.87 5.42
C LEU A 458 -2.99 -15.20 4.89
N ALA A 459 -2.38 -14.30 4.10
CA ALA A 459 -1.02 -14.48 3.61
C ALA A 459 0.03 -14.44 4.75
N ASP A 460 -0.14 -13.58 5.75
CA ASP A 460 0.73 -13.55 6.93
C ASP A 460 0.55 -14.77 7.84
N THR A 461 -0.69 -15.23 8.01
CA THR A 461 -0.99 -16.47 8.74
C THR A 461 -0.28 -17.65 8.08
N ALA A 462 -0.48 -17.85 6.77
CA ALA A 462 0.17 -18.92 6.00
C ALA A 462 1.72 -18.81 5.98
N ARG A 463 2.27 -17.58 5.97
CA ARG A 463 3.72 -17.37 6.14
C ARG A 463 4.20 -17.80 7.53
N SER A 464 3.47 -17.50 8.59
CA SER A 464 3.84 -17.88 9.96
C SER A 464 3.76 -19.40 10.18
N GLU A 465 2.73 -20.06 9.62
CA GLU A 465 2.57 -21.52 9.64
C GLU A 465 3.70 -22.22 8.88
N ALA A 466 4.05 -21.74 7.69
CA ALA A 466 5.17 -22.27 6.91
C ALA A 466 6.52 -22.14 7.63
N ILE A 467 6.73 -21.06 8.39
CA ILE A 467 7.91 -20.88 9.24
C ILE A 467 7.91 -21.86 10.42
N SER A 468 6.76 -22.10 11.07
CA SER A 468 6.66 -23.10 12.15
C SER A 468 6.94 -24.51 11.63
N ALA A 469 6.28 -24.91 10.54
CA ALA A 469 6.47 -26.23 9.93
C ALA A 469 7.92 -26.48 9.47
N GLN A 470 8.59 -25.46 8.91
CA GLN A 470 10.01 -25.57 8.55
C GLN A 470 10.94 -25.59 9.77
N LYS A 471 10.59 -24.92 10.87
CA LYS A 471 11.31 -25.03 12.15
C LYS A 471 11.14 -26.43 12.76
N GLU A 472 9.92 -26.94 12.84
CA GLU A 472 9.59 -28.28 13.34
C GLU A 472 10.31 -29.37 12.54
N LYS A 473 10.36 -29.24 11.21
CA LYS A 473 11.17 -30.09 10.33
C LYS A 473 12.66 -30.05 10.67
N ASN A 474 13.23 -28.86 10.91
CA ASN A 474 14.65 -28.71 11.31
C ASN A 474 14.91 -29.32 12.71
N ASP A 475 13.99 -29.11 13.66
CA ASP A 475 14.07 -29.67 15.01
C ASP A 475 13.97 -31.21 14.99
N PHE A 476 13.10 -31.78 14.15
CA PHE A 476 13.00 -33.22 13.90
C PHE A 476 14.26 -33.79 13.23
N GLN A 477 14.83 -33.10 12.24
CA GLN A 477 16.09 -33.49 11.62
C GLN A 477 17.26 -33.49 12.61
N ARG A 478 17.35 -32.49 13.50
CA ARG A 478 18.35 -32.47 14.58
C ARG A 478 18.16 -33.65 15.54
N LEU A 479 16.92 -33.93 15.95
CA LEU A 479 16.61 -35.07 16.83
C LEU A 479 16.94 -36.42 16.17
N ALA A 480 16.71 -36.56 14.86
CA ALA A 480 17.09 -37.76 14.11
C ALA A 480 18.61 -37.97 14.08
N ILE A 481 19.40 -36.90 13.84
CA ILE A 481 20.87 -36.94 13.89
C ILE A 481 21.36 -37.31 15.30
N GLU A 482 20.78 -36.72 16.35
CA GLU A 482 21.11 -37.04 17.74
C GLU A 482 20.80 -38.51 18.08
N ARG A 483 19.69 -39.06 17.58
CA ARG A 483 19.33 -40.48 17.73
C ARG A 483 20.29 -41.41 17.00
N LEU A 484 20.69 -41.09 15.76
CA LEU A 484 21.71 -41.84 15.02
C LEU A 484 23.05 -41.83 15.77
N ALA A 485 23.52 -40.65 16.21
CA ALA A 485 24.75 -40.52 16.99
C ALA A 485 24.67 -41.20 18.38
N GLN A 486 23.47 -41.51 18.89
CA GLN A 486 23.27 -42.35 20.08
C GLN A 486 23.32 -43.84 19.74
N ILE A 487 22.72 -44.25 18.61
CA ILE A 487 22.76 -45.63 18.10
C ILE A 487 24.20 -46.05 17.81
N GLU A 488 24.97 -45.26 17.06
CA GLU A 488 26.39 -45.50 16.76
C GLU A 488 27.26 -45.65 18.02
N ARG A 489 26.89 -44.96 19.12
CA ARG A 489 27.59 -45.05 20.41
C ARG A 489 27.25 -46.34 21.15
N SER A 490 26.00 -46.82 21.07
CA SER A 490 25.63 -48.15 21.58
C SER A 490 26.22 -49.28 20.74
N GLU A 491 26.24 -49.16 19.41
CA GLU A 491 26.83 -50.16 18.51
C GLU A 491 28.31 -50.37 18.80
N ARG A 492 29.10 -49.28 18.86
CA ARG A 492 30.53 -49.36 19.23
C ARG A 492 30.77 -49.89 20.66
N HIS A 493 29.81 -49.73 21.57
CA HIS A 493 29.90 -50.33 22.90
C HIS A 493 29.60 -51.84 22.85
N ILE A 494 28.58 -52.26 22.09
CA ILE A 494 28.28 -53.67 21.83
C ILE A 494 29.48 -54.35 21.19
N GLU A 495 30.09 -53.77 20.14
CA GLU A 495 31.32 -54.30 19.55
C GLU A 495 32.48 -54.46 20.55
N SER A 496 32.60 -53.57 21.56
CA SER A 496 33.61 -53.72 22.61
C SER A 496 33.32 -54.94 23.47
N LEU A 497 32.09 -55.07 23.95
CA LEU A 497 31.63 -56.21 24.74
C LEU A 497 31.70 -57.54 23.95
N GLU A 498 31.53 -57.51 22.62
CA GLU A 498 31.69 -58.70 21.78
C GLU A 498 33.15 -59.11 21.59
N ARG A 499 34.09 -58.16 21.53
CA ARG A 499 35.53 -58.45 21.57
C ARG A 499 35.93 -59.01 22.92
N GLU A 500 35.56 -58.34 24.01
CA GLU A 500 35.81 -58.78 25.39
C GLU A 500 35.23 -60.18 25.64
N ARG A 501 34.03 -60.49 25.13
CA ARG A 501 33.43 -61.84 25.17
C ARG A 501 34.21 -62.86 24.35
N ALA A 502 34.77 -62.48 23.20
CA ALA A 502 35.58 -63.38 22.36
C ALA A 502 36.95 -63.66 22.99
N ASP A 503 37.60 -62.64 23.55
CA ASP A 503 38.88 -62.78 24.25
C ASP A 503 38.74 -63.68 25.48
N LEU A 504 37.70 -63.47 26.31
CA LEU A 504 37.37 -64.35 27.44
C LEU A 504 37.02 -65.79 27.01
N ALA A 505 36.38 -65.97 25.85
CA ALA A 505 36.09 -67.30 25.31
C ALA A 505 37.37 -68.02 24.85
N ASN A 506 38.35 -67.28 24.32
CA ASN A 506 39.67 -67.82 23.97
C ASN A 506 40.45 -68.20 25.24
N GLU A 507 40.48 -67.36 26.27
CA GLU A 507 41.12 -67.67 27.57
C GLU A 507 40.52 -68.93 28.22
N VAL A 508 39.19 -69.10 28.16
CA VAL A 508 38.51 -70.31 28.66
C VAL A 508 38.92 -71.55 27.86
N GLU A 509 39.06 -71.46 26.54
CA GLU A 509 39.49 -72.59 25.71
C GLU A 509 40.99 -72.92 25.90
N GLU A 510 41.87 -71.92 26.04
CA GLU A 510 43.27 -72.13 26.40
C GLU A 510 43.41 -72.81 27.77
N HIS A 511 42.62 -72.39 28.76
CA HIS A 511 42.56 -73.07 30.05
C HIS A 511 42.02 -74.50 29.94
N ARG A 512 41.01 -74.74 29.11
CA ARG A 512 40.45 -76.09 28.87
C ARG A 512 41.44 -77.02 28.16
N VAL A 513 42.27 -76.49 27.26
CA VAL A 513 43.37 -77.25 26.63
C VAL A 513 44.48 -77.54 27.64
N ALA A 514 44.88 -76.56 28.45
CA ALA A 514 45.89 -76.75 29.51
C ALA A 514 45.43 -77.76 30.58
N GLU A 515 44.14 -77.78 30.92
CA GLU A 515 43.54 -78.81 31.77
C GLU A 515 43.65 -80.21 31.14
N GLN A 516 43.33 -80.36 29.85
CA GLN A 516 43.46 -81.64 29.14
C GLN A 516 44.91 -82.11 29.04
N GLU A 517 45.86 -81.22 28.76
CA GLU A 517 47.29 -81.56 28.78
C GLU A 517 47.77 -81.97 30.18
N ALA A 518 47.29 -81.30 31.23
CA ALA A 518 47.60 -81.66 32.62
C ALA A 518 47.05 -83.06 32.98
N LEU A 519 45.82 -83.38 32.58
CA LEU A 519 45.20 -84.70 32.81
C LEU A 519 45.97 -85.82 32.10
N ILE A 520 46.29 -85.66 30.81
CA ILE A 520 47.11 -86.64 30.05
C ILE A 520 48.49 -86.82 30.70
N LYS A 521 49.07 -85.75 31.24
CA LYS A 521 50.36 -85.78 31.93
C LYS A 521 50.30 -86.45 33.32
N VAL A 522 49.15 -86.42 34.00
CA VAL A 522 48.90 -87.21 35.21
C VAL A 522 48.80 -88.70 34.85
N GLU A 523 47.98 -89.06 33.86
CA GLU A 523 47.82 -90.42 33.35
C GLU A 523 49.18 -91.05 32.97
N MET A 524 50.01 -90.33 32.20
CA MET A 524 51.39 -90.75 31.87
C MET A 524 52.31 -90.94 33.08
N MET A 525 52.05 -90.29 34.21
CA MET A 525 52.84 -90.42 35.43
C MET A 525 52.34 -91.57 36.31
N GLU A 526 51.03 -91.81 36.33
CA GLU A 526 50.40 -92.98 36.96
C GLU A 526 50.86 -94.28 36.28
N ASP A 527 50.89 -94.33 34.95
CA ASP A 527 51.44 -95.45 34.16
C ASP A 527 52.90 -95.75 34.53
N ARG A 528 53.71 -94.70 34.71
CA ARG A 528 55.12 -94.82 35.11
C ARG A 528 55.29 -95.26 36.55
N LEU A 529 54.40 -94.86 37.45
CA LEU A 529 54.37 -95.34 38.84
C LEU A 529 53.99 -96.82 38.89
N GLN A 530 52.92 -97.22 38.21
CA GLN A 530 52.48 -98.62 38.16
C GLN A 530 53.53 -99.54 37.52
N LYS A 531 54.28 -99.06 36.53
CA LYS A 531 55.44 -99.79 36.00
C LYS A 531 56.56 -99.91 37.03
N ARG A 532 56.86 -98.84 37.78
CA ARG A 532 57.87 -98.86 38.85
C ARG A 532 57.50 -99.78 40.01
N GLU A 533 56.23 -99.89 40.32
CA GLU A 533 55.68 -100.80 41.32
C GLU A 533 55.94 -102.27 40.92
N LYS A 534 55.65 -102.63 39.66
CA LYS A 534 56.00 -103.94 39.07
C LYS A 534 57.51 -104.22 39.08
N GLU A 535 58.34 -103.23 38.72
CA GLU A 535 59.81 -103.33 38.78
C GLU A 535 60.31 -103.61 40.22
N ILE A 536 59.60 -103.13 41.25
CA ILE A 536 59.91 -103.40 42.67
C ILE A 536 59.46 -104.81 43.09
N ASP A 537 58.26 -105.25 42.70
CA ASP A 537 57.77 -106.60 43.01
C ASP A 537 58.65 -107.69 42.39
N GLU A 538 59.10 -107.51 41.14
CA GLU A 538 60.03 -108.43 40.47
C GLU A 538 61.41 -108.47 41.18
N ALA A 539 61.89 -107.33 41.68
CA ALA A 539 63.11 -107.24 42.47
C ALA A 539 62.98 -107.93 43.85
N LEU A 540 61.82 -107.83 44.49
CA LEU A 540 61.53 -108.52 45.76
C LEU A 540 61.43 -110.04 45.58
N GLN A 541 60.80 -110.50 44.49
CA GLN A 541 60.70 -111.93 44.16
C GLN A 541 62.08 -112.53 43.85
N SER A 542 62.86 -111.92 42.96
CA SER A 542 64.22 -112.40 42.61
C SER A 542 65.20 -112.29 43.80
N GLY A 543 65.05 -111.29 44.66
CA GLY A 543 65.75 -111.21 45.93
C GLY A 543 65.37 -112.33 46.91
N SER A 544 64.18 -112.94 46.79
CA SER A 544 63.78 -114.08 47.63
C SER A 544 64.40 -115.40 47.16
N THR A 545 64.48 -115.65 45.84
CA THR A 545 65.04 -116.88 45.28
C THR A 545 66.55 -116.99 45.52
N PHE A 546 67.30 -115.91 45.26
CA PHE A 546 68.75 -115.87 45.51
C PHE A 546 69.11 -116.21 46.97
N ARG A 547 68.34 -115.73 47.95
CA ARG A 547 68.54 -116.04 49.37
C ARG A 547 68.26 -117.52 49.69
N LYS A 548 67.34 -118.17 48.97
CA LYS A 548 67.05 -119.60 49.13
C LYS A 548 68.21 -120.45 48.58
N GLU A 549 68.63 -120.17 47.35
CA GLU A 549 69.73 -120.87 46.67
C GLU A 549 71.05 -120.77 47.44
N TYR A 550 71.36 -119.61 48.02
CA TYR A 550 72.57 -119.40 48.82
C TYR A 550 72.60 -120.24 50.11
N VAL A 551 71.45 -120.40 50.79
CA VAL A 551 71.35 -121.24 52.00
C VAL A 551 71.50 -122.72 51.64
N GLU A 552 70.85 -123.17 50.57
CA GLU A 552 70.94 -124.55 50.07
C GLU A 552 72.38 -124.93 49.66
N GLY A 553 73.13 -123.99 49.09
CA GLY A 553 74.55 -124.17 48.77
C GLY A 553 75.45 -124.39 50.00
N LEU A 554 75.21 -123.66 51.10
CA LEU A 554 75.97 -123.81 52.35
C LEU A 554 75.68 -125.14 53.05
N GLU A 555 74.43 -125.58 53.03
CA GLU A 555 73.98 -126.81 53.69
C GLU A 555 74.58 -128.07 53.05
N ASN A 556 74.70 -128.08 51.71
CA ASN A 556 75.40 -129.13 50.98
C ASN A 556 76.89 -129.24 51.34
N LEU A 557 77.59 -128.11 51.49
CA LEU A 557 79.03 -128.08 51.80
C LEU A 557 79.32 -128.68 53.18
N LEU A 558 78.49 -128.37 54.18
CA LEU A 558 78.58 -128.89 55.54
C LEU A 558 78.41 -130.43 55.61
N ASN A 559 77.62 -131.01 54.69
CA ASN A 559 77.40 -132.44 54.64
C ASN A 559 78.58 -133.21 54.00
N SER A 560 79.29 -132.62 53.02
CA SER A 560 80.50 -133.24 52.46
C SER A 560 81.66 -133.32 53.44
N GLU A 561 81.87 -132.28 54.26
CA GLU A 561 82.88 -132.25 55.33
C GLU A 561 82.68 -133.40 56.33
N ARG A 562 81.45 -133.58 56.80
CA ARG A 562 81.07 -134.65 57.74
C ARG A 562 81.32 -136.06 57.19
N ALA A 563 81.12 -136.26 55.89
CA ALA A 563 81.37 -137.54 55.24
C ALA A 563 82.86 -137.89 55.19
N ALA A 564 83.71 -136.93 54.78
CA ALA A 564 85.16 -137.11 54.73
C ALA A 564 85.77 -137.43 56.11
N HIS A 565 85.28 -136.75 57.16
CA HIS A 565 85.74 -136.98 58.53
C HIS A 565 85.44 -138.40 59.05
N ALA A 566 84.30 -139.00 58.69
CA ALA A 566 83.96 -140.37 59.07
C ALA A 566 84.85 -141.41 58.36
N GLU A 567 85.22 -141.16 57.11
CA GLU A 567 86.07 -142.06 56.31
C GLU A 567 87.54 -142.09 56.78
N ALA A 568 87.98 -141.05 57.50
CA ALA A 568 89.30 -140.98 58.12
C ALA A 568 89.41 -141.88 59.37
N ASN A 569 88.42 -141.82 60.28
CA ASN A 569 88.40 -142.65 61.50
C ASN A 569 88.43 -144.16 61.19
N ASN A 570 87.60 -144.61 60.26
CA ASN A 570 87.51 -146.03 59.89
C ASN A 570 88.85 -146.63 59.41
N ARG A 571 89.76 -145.79 58.88
CA ARG A 571 91.12 -146.22 58.47
C ARG A 571 92.09 -146.33 59.64
N ALA A 572 91.91 -145.54 60.69
CA ALA A 572 92.75 -145.59 61.89
C ALA A 572 92.48 -146.88 62.70
N ASP A 573 91.20 -147.21 62.91
CA ASP A 573 90.80 -148.40 63.69
C ASP A 573 91.30 -149.72 63.04
N ALA A 574 91.29 -149.78 61.71
CA ALA A 574 91.80 -150.93 60.94
C ALA A 574 93.31 -151.18 61.15
N LEU A 575 94.11 -150.13 61.35
CA LEU A 575 95.55 -150.24 61.61
C LEU A 575 95.83 -150.65 63.07
N SER A 576 95.05 -150.16 64.03
CA SER A 576 95.17 -150.54 65.44
C SER A 576 94.98 -152.06 65.66
N LEU A 577 94.02 -152.67 64.96
CA LEU A 577 93.76 -154.12 65.05
C LEU A 577 94.90 -154.99 64.51
N GLN A 578 95.68 -154.53 63.52
CA GLN A 578 96.85 -155.27 63.05
C GLN A 578 97.99 -155.27 64.08
N LEU A 579 98.29 -154.10 64.68
CA LEU A 579 99.35 -153.96 65.69
C LEU A 579 99.08 -154.83 66.94
N GLN A 580 97.82 -154.94 67.38
CA GLN A 580 97.45 -155.75 68.54
C GLN A 580 97.73 -157.25 68.33
N ASN A 581 97.53 -157.76 67.11
CA ASN A 581 97.79 -159.17 66.78
C ASN A 581 99.31 -159.48 66.67
N THR A 582 100.13 -158.48 66.32
CA THR A 582 101.60 -158.63 66.34
C THR A 582 102.19 -158.67 67.76
N GLN A 583 101.58 -157.96 68.73
CA GLN A 583 102.11 -157.89 70.10
C GLN A 583 101.96 -159.22 70.88
N GLY A 584 100.78 -159.86 70.80
CA GLY A 584 100.46 -161.03 71.62
C GLY A 584 101.32 -162.29 71.41
N LYS A 585 102.13 -162.34 70.34
CA LYS A 585 103.13 -163.40 70.10
C LYS A 585 104.53 -163.04 70.61
N LEU A 586 104.81 -161.76 70.83
CA LEU A 586 106.10 -161.27 71.33
C LEU A 586 106.18 -161.46 72.85
N ASP A 587 105.12 -161.10 73.56
CA ASP A 587 105.06 -161.11 75.03
C ASP A 587 105.22 -162.54 75.61
N GLN A 588 104.81 -163.57 74.85
CA GLN A 588 104.87 -164.97 75.27
C GLN A 588 106.28 -165.59 75.24
N LEU A 589 107.23 -164.98 74.52
CA LEU A 589 108.66 -165.34 74.54
C LEU A 589 109.49 -164.34 75.37
N SER A 590 109.04 -163.09 75.50
CA SER A 590 109.75 -162.06 76.27
C SER A 590 109.83 -162.37 77.78
N GLN A 591 109.01 -163.28 78.30
CA GLN A 591 108.93 -163.56 79.73
C GLN A 591 110.02 -164.53 80.25
N GLU A 592 110.67 -165.32 79.38
CA GLU A 592 111.71 -166.29 79.82
C GLU A 592 113.11 -165.67 80.02
N LEU A 593 113.42 -164.56 79.34
CA LEU A 593 114.78 -163.97 79.32
C LEU A 593 114.86 -162.54 79.85
N THR A 594 114.08 -162.21 80.89
CA THR A 594 114.47 -161.13 81.83
C THR A 594 115.59 -161.61 82.76
N ALA A 595 116.71 -162.04 82.16
CA ALA A 595 117.88 -162.61 82.81
C ALA A 595 119.17 -162.15 82.09
N LEU A 596 119.68 -161.00 82.50
CA LEU A 596 120.99 -160.37 82.16
C LEU A 596 121.15 -159.58 80.83
N ARG A 597 121.44 -158.27 81.02
CA ARG A 597 122.47 -157.41 80.34
C ARG A 597 122.17 -156.57 79.06
N PHE A 598 122.18 -155.24 79.30
CA PHE A 598 122.97 -154.16 78.64
C PHE A 598 122.72 -153.61 77.20
N SER A 599 122.31 -152.32 77.15
CA SER A 599 123.06 -151.13 76.62
C SER A 599 122.84 -150.53 75.19
N SER A 600 122.89 -149.18 75.14
CA SER A 600 123.23 -148.26 74.00
C SER A 600 122.19 -148.04 72.88
N GLU A 601 122.12 -146.93 72.10
CA GLU A 601 122.68 -145.55 72.17
C GLU A 601 121.97 -144.55 71.19
N LYS A 602 122.09 -143.21 71.42
CA LYS A 602 122.08 -142.05 70.45
C LYS A 602 120.81 -141.78 69.56
N THR A 603 120.51 -140.60 68.96
CA THR A 603 121.13 -139.22 68.86
C THR A 603 120.12 -138.09 68.46
N THR A 604 120.18 -136.91 69.10
CA THR A 604 120.22 -135.46 68.59
C THR A 604 119.58 -134.98 67.26
N LEU A 605 119.22 -133.70 66.95
CA LEU A 605 119.07 -132.33 67.56
C LEU A 605 118.36 -131.38 66.51
N ASP A 606 117.38 -130.49 66.81
CA ASP A 606 117.39 -129.01 67.13
C ASP A 606 117.13 -127.97 65.96
N GLY A 607 116.41 -126.85 66.25
CA GLY A 607 116.13 -125.64 65.40
C GLY A 607 114.65 -125.44 64.90
N GLY A 608 114.11 -124.24 64.57
CA GLY A 608 114.51 -122.83 64.79
C GLY A 608 113.73 -121.69 64.01
N ASN A 609 113.59 -120.49 64.60
CA ASN A 609 113.32 -119.11 64.03
C ASN A 609 111.89 -118.50 63.75
N LYS A 610 111.81 -117.19 63.37
CA LYS A 610 110.69 -116.20 63.59
C LYS A 610 110.35 -115.24 62.41
N LEU A 611 109.25 -114.43 62.46
CA LEU A 611 109.21 -112.96 62.12
C LEU A 611 107.87 -112.19 62.45
N ARG A 612 107.80 -110.85 62.19
CA ARG A 612 106.79 -109.86 62.72
C ARG A 612 106.83 -108.46 62.02
N THR A 613 105.69 -107.77 61.75
CA THR A 613 105.62 -106.28 61.49
C THR A 613 104.21 -105.63 61.61
N ALA A 614 104.12 -104.27 61.63
CA ALA A 614 102.94 -103.40 61.93
C ALA A 614 103.14 -101.95 61.34
N SER A 615 102.31 -100.87 61.38
CA SER A 615 100.96 -100.49 61.95
C SER A 615 100.46 -99.11 61.38
N HIS A 616 99.32 -98.56 61.85
CA HIS A 616 98.79 -97.14 61.75
C HIS A 616 97.88 -96.76 60.53
N ALA A 617 97.26 -95.55 60.42
CA ALA A 617 96.35 -94.74 61.30
C ALA A 617 95.87 -93.42 60.61
N THR A 618 94.94 -92.65 61.24
CA THR A 618 94.57 -91.20 61.03
C THR A 618 93.25 -90.82 60.26
N LYS A 619 92.96 -89.50 60.13
CA LYS A 619 91.72 -88.86 60.69
C LYS A 619 91.47 -87.38 60.22
N ARG A 620 90.20 -86.90 60.25
CA ARG A 620 89.65 -85.48 60.33
C ARG A 620 89.11 -84.76 59.05
N GLY A 621 88.08 -83.90 59.29
CA GLY A 621 87.39 -82.93 58.39
C GLY A 621 85.86 -82.99 58.66
N ARG A 622 85.08 -82.02 59.21
CA ARG A 622 84.97 -80.54 59.13
C ARG A 622 84.54 -80.02 57.75
N THR A 623 83.53 -79.13 57.60
CA THR A 623 82.85 -78.20 58.54
C THR A 623 81.42 -77.85 58.06
N ASP A 624 80.49 -77.61 59.01
CA ASP A 624 79.49 -76.50 59.13
C ASP A 624 78.45 -76.23 57.98
N ASP A 625 77.21 -75.76 58.19
CA ASP A 625 76.56 -75.09 59.34
C ASP A 625 75.01 -75.36 59.48
N TYR A 626 74.42 -74.85 60.57
CA TYR A 626 73.02 -74.86 61.09
C TYR A 626 71.86 -74.66 60.06
N GLU A 627 70.61 -75.15 60.21
CA GLU A 627 69.68 -75.46 61.34
C GLU A 627 68.62 -74.36 61.67
N MET A 628 67.35 -74.80 61.76
CA MET A 628 66.11 -74.23 62.36
C MET A 628 65.68 -72.77 62.07
N GLY A 629 64.40 -72.59 61.72
CA GLY A 629 63.76 -71.29 61.48
C GLY A 629 62.98 -70.72 62.68
N ALA A 630 62.25 -69.62 62.45
CA ALA A 630 61.34 -68.99 63.42
C ALA A 630 60.18 -68.22 62.73
N ASP A 631 59.19 -67.87 63.56
CA ASP A 631 58.03 -66.98 63.36
C ASP A 631 58.35 -65.57 62.78
N SER A 632 57.41 -64.68 62.44
CA SER A 632 55.99 -64.73 61.98
C SER A 632 55.45 -63.29 61.87
N VAL A 633 54.24 -63.10 61.32
CA VAL A 633 53.39 -61.88 61.35
C VAL A 633 53.81 -60.67 60.46
N GLN A 634 52.81 -60.21 59.70
CA GLN A 634 52.38 -58.86 59.23
C GLN A 634 53.19 -57.61 59.68
N ASP A 635 53.17 -56.47 58.99
CA ASP A 635 52.24 -55.92 57.98
C ASP A 635 52.96 -54.91 57.04
N THR A 636 52.37 -54.61 55.88
CA THR A 636 52.27 -53.29 55.19
C THR A 636 52.08 -53.46 53.68
N GLY A 637 51.15 -52.69 53.12
CA GLY A 637 51.10 -52.42 51.68
C GLY A 637 50.96 -50.94 51.40
N VAL A 638 51.55 -50.43 50.31
CA VAL A 638 51.19 -49.14 49.68
C VAL A 638 51.77 -49.00 48.26
N ASN A 639 50.88 -48.73 47.29
CA ASN A 639 50.99 -47.92 46.07
C ASN A 639 52.25 -47.87 45.15
N ASN A 640 51.97 -48.06 43.84
CA ASN A 640 52.17 -47.10 42.72
C ASN A 640 53.23 -47.31 41.59
N GLU A 641 52.67 -47.23 40.37
CA GLU A 641 53.09 -46.49 39.17
C GLU A 641 54.41 -46.76 38.37
N LYS A 642 54.19 -47.37 37.20
CA LYS A 642 54.45 -46.85 35.82
C LYS A 642 55.88 -46.72 35.22
N VAL A 643 56.07 -47.56 34.19
CA VAL A 643 56.48 -47.23 32.79
C VAL A 643 57.84 -46.54 32.54
N THR A 644 58.69 -47.13 31.68
CA THR A 644 59.61 -46.39 30.78
C THR A 644 59.85 -47.10 29.43
N ARG A 645 60.20 -46.30 28.40
CA ARG A 645 60.69 -46.54 27.00
C ARG A 645 61.46 -47.85 26.70
N GLY A 646 61.65 -48.29 25.45
CA GLY A 646 61.34 -47.71 24.11
C GLY A 646 62.59 -47.57 23.18
N ASN A 647 62.46 -47.50 21.85
CA ASN A 647 63.61 -47.36 20.91
C ASN A 647 63.32 -46.58 19.57
N LYS A 648 64.34 -46.29 18.74
CA LYS A 648 64.37 -45.25 17.64
C LYS A 648 64.62 -45.84 16.21
N ARG A 649 64.40 -45.20 15.03
CA ARG A 649 64.79 -43.88 14.42
C ARG A 649 63.89 -43.55 13.18
N SER A 650 63.41 -42.31 12.89
CA SER A 650 63.96 -41.20 12.02
C SER A 650 64.21 -41.55 10.52
N LYS A 651 63.93 -40.76 9.43
CA LYS A 651 63.72 -39.30 9.10
C LYS A 651 62.24 -38.96 8.73
N SER A 652 61.72 -37.88 8.05
CA SER A 652 62.14 -36.67 7.25
C SER A 652 62.57 -36.85 5.76
N THR A 653 62.32 -35.98 4.74
CA THR A 653 62.01 -34.51 4.65
C THR A 653 60.99 -34.08 3.53
N THR A 654 60.59 -32.79 3.53
CA THR A 654 60.20 -31.88 2.39
C THR A 654 58.83 -31.91 1.67
N SER A 655 58.25 -30.70 1.51
CA SER A 655 57.12 -30.23 0.67
C SER A 655 57.66 -29.28 -0.46
N PRO A 656 56.91 -28.40 -1.20
CA PRO A 656 55.45 -28.08 -1.33
C PRO A 656 54.92 -28.20 -2.81
N PHE A 657 53.69 -27.85 -3.26
CA PHE A 657 52.95 -26.55 -3.19
C PHE A 657 51.50 -26.60 -3.76
N LYS A 658 50.64 -25.69 -3.25
CA LYS A 658 49.51 -24.94 -3.90
C LYS A 658 48.16 -25.59 -4.32
N PHE A 659 47.11 -25.04 -3.70
CA PHE A 659 45.83 -24.50 -4.25
C PHE A 659 44.56 -25.38 -4.45
N ASN A 660 43.51 -24.94 -3.73
CA ASN A 660 42.09 -24.78 -4.07
C ASN A 660 41.18 -25.92 -4.59
N SER A 661 39.97 -25.91 -4.03
CA SER A 661 38.69 -26.55 -4.41
C SER A 661 37.79 -25.61 -5.27
N PRO A 662 36.59 -26.01 -5.73
CA PRO A 662 36.07 -27.31 -6.19
C PRO A 662 35.33 -27.18 -7.57
N GLU A 663 34.34 -28.06 -7.84
CA GLU A 663 33.30 -28.02 -8.92
C GLU A 663 33.84 -28.35 -10.34
N ASP A 664 33.25 -29.24 -11.16
CA ASP A 664 31.83 -29.51 -11.53
C ASP A 664 31.23 -28.31 -12.31
N GLY A 665 30.63 -28.37 -13.50
CA GLY A 665 29.90 -29.45 -14.16
C GLY A 665 28.39 -29.15 -14.06
N GLY A 666 27.69 -28.68 -15.10
CA GLY A 666 28.10 -28.18 -16.41
C GLY A 666 26.90 -27.80 -17.29
N SER A 667 27.12 -27.05 -18.38
CA SER A 667 26.21 -26.85 -19.53
C SER A 667 24.76 -26.35 -19.31
N VAL A 668 24.49 -25.10 -19.72
CA VAL A 668 23.52 -24.81 -20.82
C VAL A 668 24.11 -23.69 -21.70
N PHE A 669 23.84 -23.71 -23.01
CA PHE A 669 24.52 -22.90 -24.03
C PHE A 669 23.55 -22.09 -24.90
N ARG A 670 23.71 -20.76 -24.97
CA ARG A 670 23.40 -19.91 -26.16
C ARG A 670 23.88 -18.46 -26.00
N GLY A 671 24.88 -18.08 -26.81
CA GLY A 671 25.30 -16.75 -27.29
C GLY A 671 25.01 -15.44 -26.52
N GLY A 672 25.95 -14.49 -26.42
CA GLY A 672 27.33 -14.49 -26.93
C GLY A 672 27.86 -13.06 -27.13
N GLU A 673 29.15 -12.86 -26.81
CA GLU A 673 30.08 -11.79 -27.24
C GLU A 673 29.63 -10.30 -27.17
N GLN A 674 30.43 -9.32 -26.71
CA GLN A 674 31.90 -9.29 -26.57
C GLN A 674 32.38 -8.30 -25.48
N THR A 675 33.43 -8.72 -24.78
CA THR A 675 34.49 -7.95 -24.07
C THR A 675 34.38 -6.42 -23.78
N ASN A 676 34.26 -6.11 -22.48
CA ASN A 676 35.34 -5.59 -21.61
C ASN A 676 35.81 -4.10 -21.61
N SER A 677 36.05 -3.64 -20.37
CA SER A 677 37.07 -2.67 -19.90
C SER A 677 37.00 -1.16 -20.25
N GLN A 678 37.20 -0.36 -19.19
CA GLN A 678 37.54 1.07 -19.25
C GLN A 678 39.02 1.26 -19.62
N GLN A 679 39.35 2.21 -20.51
CA GLN A 679 40.47 3.13 -20.22
C GLN A 679 40.44 4.41 -21.08
N THR A 680 41.10 5.43 -20.55
CA THR A 680 41.19 6.79 -21.12
C THR A 680 41.97 6.85 -22.43
N ASN A 681 41.41 7.50 -23.44
CA ASN A 681 42.18 8.25 -24.43
C ASN A 681 41.45 9.57 -24.72
N ALA A 682 42.21 10.66 -24.83
CA ALA A 682 41.64 11.95 -25.23
C ALA A 682 41.37 11.92 -26.74
N GLU A 683 40.11 11.70 -27.13
CA GLU A 683 39.74 11.76 -28.54
C GLU A 683 39.98 13.15 -29.11
N ASP A 684 40.52 13.19 -30.34
CA ASP A 684 40.90 14.38 -31.07
C ASP A 684 39.64 15.12 -31.57
N TYR A 685 38.95 15.81 -30.66
CA TYR A 685 37.58 16.32 -30.79
C TYR A 685 37.34 17.21 -32.03
N THR A 686 38.39 17.84 -32.56
CA THR A 686 38.38 18.57 -33.83
C THR A 686 37.89 17.72 -35.01
N ARG A 687 38.14 16.40 -34.97
CA ARG A 687 37.72 15.43 -35.99
C ARG A 687 36.24 15.08 -35.93
N PHE A 688 35.56 15.30 -34.80
CA PHE A 688 34.16 14.89 -34.60
C PHE A 688 33.23 15.43 -35.68
N THR A 689 32.20 14.65 -36.02
CA THR A 689 31.12 15.10 -36.91
C THR A 689 30.24 16.10 -36.17
N VAL A 690 29.53 16.96 -36.93
CA VAL A 690 28.55 17.91 -36.38
C VAL A 690 27.52 17.22 -35.48
N LEU A 691 27.12 15.99 -35.82
CA LEU A 691 26.19 15.19 -35.02
C LEU A 691 26.79 14.77 -33.67
N LYS A 692 28.01 14.20 -33.65
CA LYS A 692 28.68 13.80 -32.39
C LYS A 692 28.92 15.02 -31.48
N LEU A 693 29.32 16.16 -32.04
CA LEU A 693 29.49 17.41 -31.27
C LEU A 693 28.19 17.92 -30.64
N LYS A 694 27.06 17.90 -31.39
CA LYS A 694 25.76 18.27 -30.83
C LYS A 694 25.28 17.29 -29.76
N GLN A 695 25.55 15.99 -29.92
CA GLN A 695 25.26 14.99 -28.91
C GLN A 695 26.06 15.24 -27.63
N GLU A 696 27.39 15.42 -27.70
CA GLU A 696 28.18 15.65 -26.48
C GLU A 696 27.87 16.99 -25.81
N LEU A 697 27.60 18.06 -26.56
CA LEU A 697 27.08 19.31 -25.98
C LEU A 697 25.76 19.08 -25.23
N THR A 698 24.88 18.22 -25.75
CA THR A 698 23.62 17.85 -25.08
C THR A 698 23.85 16.96 -23.85
N ASN A 699 24.77 15.99 -23.93
CA ASN A 699 25.16 15.12 -22.81
C ASN A 699 25.75 15.93 -21.64
N HIS A 700 26.50 17.00 -21.95
CA HIS A 700 27.04 17.95 -20.97
C HIS A 700 26.03 19.06 -20.57
N ASN A 701 24.74 18.88 -20.86
CA ASN A 701 23.62 19.78 -20.56
C ASN A 701 23.61 21.15 -21.29
N PHE A 702 24.50 21.39 -22.26
CA PHE A 702 24.53 22.60 -23.10
C PHE A 702 23.64 22.51 -24.36
N GLY A 703 22.57 21.72 -24.29
CA GLY A 703 21.65 21.50 -25.41
C GLY A 703 20.83 22.75 -25.77
N ALA A 704 20.58 23.65 -24.81
CA ALA A 704 19.85 24.89 -25.04
C ALA A 704 20.66 25.89 -25.88
N GLU A 705 21.97 25.97 -25.63
CA GLU A 705 22.93 26.81 -26.33
C GLU A 705 23.10 26.34 -27.79
N VAL A 706 23.09 25.01 -28.03
CA VAL A 706 23.07 24.42 -29.38
C VAL A 706 21.80 24.81 -30.16
N LEU A 707 20.66 25.01 -29.48
CA LEU A 707 19.39 25.43 -30.09
C LEU A 707 19.30 26.94 -30.31
N GLN A 708 20.03 27.76 -29.53
CA GLN A 708 20.12 29.21 -29.75
C GLN A 708 20.93 29.57 -31.01
N LEU A 709 21.90 28.72 -31.39
CA LEU A 709 22.61 28.85 -32.65
C LEU A 709 21.67 28.54 -33.84
N LYS A 710 21.29 29.57 -34.60
CA LYS A 710 20.54 29.43 -35.85
C LYS A 710 21.48 29.10 -37.01
N ASN A 711 21.31 27.92 -37.60
CA ASN A 711 22.12 27.38 -38.72
C ASN A 711 23.66 27.38 -38.51
N PRO A 712 24.19 26.86 -37.39
CA PRO A 712 25.63 26.85 -37.12
C PRO A 712 26.40 25.91 -38.07
N ASN A 713 27.57 26.37 -38.51
CA ASN A 713 28.54 25.56 -39.23
C ASN A 713 29.40 24.72 -38.26
N LYS A 714 30.24 23.80 -38.78
CA LYS A 714 31.04 22.90 -37.92
C LYS A 714 31.99 23.66 -36.96
N LYS A 715 32.53 24.81 -37.35
CA LYS A 715 33.42 25.62 -36.48
C LYS A 715 32.66 26.22 -35.29
N ASP A 716 31.44 26.70 -35.49
CA ASP A 716 30.65 27.35 -34.44
C ASP A 716 30.32 26.36 -33.31
N ILE A 717 30.00 25.12 -33.68
CA ILE A 717 29.68 24.04 -32.73
C ILE A 717 30.96 23.52 -32.05
N LEU A 718 32.10 23.45 -32.77
CA LEU A 718 33.40 23.16 -32.16
C LEU A 718 33.78 24.23 -31.13
N ALA A 719 33.65 25.52 -31.46
CA ALA A 719 33.95 26.60 -30.53
C ALA A 719 33.03 26.58 -29.29
N LEU A 720 31.74 26.23 -29.46
CA LEU A 720 30.83 26.04 -28.33
C LEU A 720 31.25 24.85 -27.44
N TYR A 721 31.70 23.74 -28.04
CA TYR A 721 32.23 22.59 -27.31
C TYR A 721 33.55 22.91 -26.57
N GLU A 722 34.48 23.61 -27.21
CA GLU A 722 35.74 24.05 -26.58
C GLU A 722 35.50 24.99 -25.40
N LYS A 723 34.53 25.91 -25.53
CA LYS A 723 34.19 26.89 -24.50
C LYS A 723 33.39 26.30 -23.33
N CYS A 724 32.34 25.53 -23.62
CA CYS A 724 31.41 25.06 -22.59
C CYS A 724 31.85 23.74 -21.95
N VAL A 725 32.36 22.78 -22.74
CA VAL A 725 32.76 21.45 -22.25
C VAL A 725 34.23 21.43 -21.86
N LEU A 726 35.13 21.87 -22.74
CA LEU A 726 36.58 21.83 -22.48
C LEU A 726 37.11 23.05 -21.69
N LYS A 727 36.26 24.07 -21.47
CA LYS A 727 36.57 25.32 -20.73
C LYS A 727 37.84 26.03 -21.21
N LYS A 728 38.13 25.96 -22.50
CA LYS A 728 39.12 26.83 -23.15
C LYS A 728 38.53 28.22 -23.33
N VAL A 729 39.34 29.25 -23.09
CA VAL A 729 39.00 30.68 -23.19
C VAL A 729 39.32 31.19 -24.59
#